data_AF-A0A958WCD3-F1
#
_entry.id   AF-A0A958WCD3-F1
#
_cell.length_a   1.000
_cell.length_b   1.000
_cell.length_c   1.000
_cell.angle_alpha   90.00
_cell.angle_beta   90.00
_cell.angle_gamma   90.00
#
_symmetry.space_group_name_H-M   'P 1'
#
loop_
_entity.id
_entity.type
_entity.pdbx_description
1 polymer ?
#
loop_
_entity_poly.entity_id
_entity_poly.type
_entity_poly.pdbx_seq_one_letter_code
_entity_poly.pdbx_strand_id
1 'polypeptide(L)'
;MKFIRSIKSLIEWGITQYLRIRPKKTYWAIAVAYFFFILGEYAKNINEIAKIISEAASNAENVIVKFLLEVVAFWLALDLPWWCILIITLVFLFVSIIKILEVRGNRQIIYHIEHQQRRKLTKEEVKGSLKSQTERQINKQKSSGKYIPDTFIETRDLKDRLRYLCDSVFFSEKLFEETEILDFRFLNTFLSKGGHPAFEFSLDHIVHDPDGINLHNCEDIVDQLFDYLLGKHKELTESGISSNELYKFERKIKDKLEDAKFYKSRVAIITEYAGQGKTNLVCDFVDNFLIKREIPVTFLTGYEIDGKNIRESILKRIFPDFEDVTFENFIKHVKQICEETNSFYVLIIDGLNENTKPKEFSSNIENFLAEILEYEFLKVVLTSRTEYFENNFSNLKKASFKDRTEFIGSLNDRLSKDLKERLYDAYLRHFSVKIKGIRKDVYNQLVDNFLLLRIFTETYQNQELTDVDDIYKEELFDAYYKLKCEEVNSKLTSNDEFNLKGHFDIKDFLKKVTEHMIANKKFANVPLDDIIEDDIDRELYIRFLDENILVKRDLDTSNTMFAASEVVNFTFDEFRDYTISKYMVEYLLPSSKEEFESFVKDNLTDEAPILEGCSSFLFYLSKKGKNSELTQFLQEQEWYDKTFIRGIFSIKDNEIIEDDIGYLKKLFNSDKDYARQISIKLVYRRFNIKTYKSLNIQLLFEIIQQLSSEEFEELVKPVFRSGIPKHSIFRGIDLSNLLDQLDEILEENEFSDDESYHNLFELLVYLLSVSWRVRELYERYQFKYKEKAIEQVKTALTSNSEEITNPLKSFIEQYEINV
;
A
#
# COMPACT_ATOMS: atom_id res chain seq x y z
N MET A 1 79.45 -11.34 11.88
CA MET A 1 78.48 -10.92 10.82
C MET A 1 77.01 -11.26 11.10
N LYS A 2 76.62 -12.44 11.61
CA LYS A 2 75.21 -12.76 11.94
C LYS A 2 74.62 -11.86 13.06
N PHE A 3 75.38 -11.58 14.10
CA PHE A 3 74.96 -10.72 15.22
C PHE A 3 74.69 -9.26 14.79
N ILE A 4 75.54 -8.71 13.91
CA ILE A 4 75.44 -7.34 13.39
C ILE A 4 74.21 -7.16 12.50
N ARG A 5 73.87 -8.16 11.66
CA ARG A 5 72.62 -8.14 10.87
C ARG A 5 71.37 -8.21 11.75
N SER A 6 71.43 -8.94 12.88
CA SER A 6 70.32 -9.09 13.82
C SER A 6 70.01 -7.80 14.60
N ILE A 7 71.05 -7.02 14.95
CA ILE A 7 70.90 -5.72 15.62
C ILE A 7 70.34 -4.68 14.65
N LYS A 8 70.84 -4.65 13.41
CA LYS A 8 70.33 -3.73 12.38
C LYS A 8 68.84 -3.95 12.10
N SER A 9 68.40 -5.20 11.97
CA SER A 9 66.97 -5.53 11.75
C SER A 9 66.09 -5.16 12.94
N LEU A 10 66.61 -5.26 14.17
CA LEU A 10 65.86 -4.92 15.38
C LEU A 10 65.64 -3.40 15.51
N ILE A 11 66.66 -2.61 15.16
CA ILE A 11 66.62 -1.15 15.14
C ILE A 11 65.69 -0.65 14.03
N GLU A 12 65.79 -1.22 12.82
CA GLU A 12 64.90 -0.88 11.70
C GLU A 12 63.44 -1.23 12.00
N TRP A 13 63.19 -2.37 12.67
CA TRP A 13 61.84 -2.74 13.13
C TRP A 13 61.30 -1.76 14.18
N GLY A 14 62.10 -1.36 15.18
CA GLY A 14 61.69 -0.40 16.20
C GLY A 14 61.36 0.99 15.65
N ILE A 15 62.15 1.48 14.69
CA ILE A 15 61.91 2.76 14.00
C ILE A 15 60.63 2.68 13.15
N THR A 16 60.39 1.53 12.49
CA THR A 16 59.19 1.32 11.69
C THR A 16 57.92 1.29 12.54
N GLN A 17 57.95 0.66 13.73
CA GLN A 17 56.83 0.71 14.68
C GLN A 17 56.58 2.13 15.21
N TYR A 18 57.64 2.88 15.49
CA TYR A 18 57.55 4.27 15.95
C TYR A 18 56.86 5.20 14.93
N LEU A 19 57.19 5.07 13.64
CA LEU A 19 56.59 5.87 12.57
C LEU A 19 55.12 5.51 12.29
N ARG A 20 54.71 4.26 12.56
CA ARG A 20 53.36 3.75 12.29
C ARG A 20 52.31 4.22 13.32
N ILE A 21 52.73 4.60 14.53
CA ILE A 21 51.83 4.85 15.68
C ILE A 21 51.46 6.34 15.85
N ARG A 22 52.07 7.29 15.09
CA ARG A 22 51.87 8.77 15.18
C ARG A 22 51.36 9.27 16.57
N PRO A 23 52.16 9.17 17.65
CA PRO A 23 51.66 9.38 19.02
C PRO A 23 51.80 10.83 19.51
N LYS A 24 50.97 11.22 20.50
CA LYS A 24 51.00 12.54 21.17
C LYS A 24 52.35 12.78 21.88
N LYS A 25 52.90 13.98 21.67
CA LYS A 25 54.35 14.28 21.58
C LYS A 25 55.25 14.16 22.82
N THR A 26 54.75 13.97 24.06
CA THR A 26 55.60 14.27 25.25
C THR A 26 56.00 13.09 26.14
N TYR A 27 55.13 12.10 26.40
CA TYR A 27 55.46 11.02 27.35
C TYR A 27 56.41 9.97 26.76
N TRP A 28 56.20 9.60 25.49
CA TRP A 28 57.05 8.62 24.82
C TRP A 28 58.42 9.19 24.41
N ALA A 29 58.55 10.51 24.22
CA ALA A 29 59.85 11.13 23.99
C ALA A 29 60.80 10.93 25.19
N ILE A 30 60.26 11.01 26.42
CA ILE A 30 61.02 10.80 27.66
C ILE A 30 61.28 9.31 27.88
N ALA A 31 60.30 8.44 27.63
CA ALA A 31 60.46 6.99 27.79
C ALA A 31 61.47 6.40 26.78
N VAL A 32 61.48 6.89 25.54
CA VAL A 32 62.43 6.49 24.50
C VAL A 32 63.84 6.98 24.84
N ALA A 33 64.00 8.23 25.31
CA ALA A 33 65.29 8.73 25.77
C ALA A 33 65.82 7.91 26.97
N TYR A 34 64.96 7.55 27.92
CA TYR A 34 65.31 6.71 29.06
C TYR A 34 65.69 5.28 28.64
N PHE A 35 64.98 4.70 27.68
CA PHE A 35 65.30 3.37 27.12
C PHE A 35 66.67 3.36 26.43
N PHE A 36 66.96 4.34 25.57
CA PHE A 36 68.27 4.45 24.90
C PHE A 36 69.40 4.73 25.89
N PHE A 37 69.14 5.46 26.97
CA PHE A 37 70.09 5.69 28.05
C PHE A 37 70.44 4.41 28.83
N ILE A 38 69.44 3.60 29.21
CA ILE A 38 69.66 2.29 29.86
C ILE A 38 70.43 1.34 28.92
N LEU A 39 70.10 1.36 27.63
CA LEU A 39 70.80 0.58 26.62
C LEU A 39 72.28 1.01 26.51
N GLY A 40 72.57 2.30 26.71
CA GLY A 40 73.94 2.82 26.70
C GLY A 40 74.77 2.46 27.93
N GLU A 41 74.18 2.47 29.13
CA GLU A 41 74.83 1.97 30.34
C GLU A 41 75.09 0.46 30.29
N TYR A 42 74.17 -0.34 29.73
CA TYR A 42 74.41 -1.77 29.49
C TYR A 42 75.47 -2.01 28.39
N ALA A 43 75.61 -1.09 27.44
CA ALA A 43 76.62 -1.15 26.38
C ALA A 43 78.02 -0.67 26.81
N LYS A 44 78.19 -0.11 28.02
CA LYS A 44 79.51 0.36 28.53
C LYS A 44 80.59 -0.73 28.58
N ASN A 45 80.23 -2.01 28.58
CA ASN A 45 81.19 -3.11 28.47
C ASN A 45 81.66 -3.42 27.03
N ILE A 46 81.21 -2.66 26.02
CA ILE A 46 81.54 -2.91 24.61
C ILE A 46 81.88 -1.59 23.91
N ASN A 47 83.05 -1.04 24.25
CA ASN A 47 83.61 0.18 23.64
C ASN A 47 83.73 0.12 22.10
N GLU A 48 83.72 -1.08 21.52
CA GLU A 48 83.73 -1.27 20.06
C GLU A 48 82.41 -0.90 19.37
N ILE A 49 81.26 -0.98 20.06
CA ILE A 49 79.94 -0.72 19.43
C ILE A 49 79.76 0.77 19.15
N ALA A 50 80.19 1.66 20.05
CA ALA A 50 80.12 3.11 19.83
C ALA A 50 80.96 3.55 18.62
N LYS A 51 82.15 2.93 18.43
CA LYS A 51 82.99 3.13 17.23
C LYS A 51 82.31 2.67 15.95
N ILE A 52 81.71 1.47 15.97
CA ILE A 52 81.00 0.90 14.82
C ILE A 52 79.77 1.76 14.43
N ILE A 53 79.03 2.27 15.42
CA ILE A 53 77.86 3.13 15.17
C ILE A 53 78.29 4.49 14.62
N SER A 54 79.41 5.05 15.09
CA SER A 54 79.98 6.30 14.55
C SER A 54 80.46 6.14 13.10
N GLU A 55 81.09 5.00 12.75
CA GLU A 55 81.43 4.66 11.36
C GLU A 55 80.21 4.37 10.47
N ALA A 56 79.14 3.83 11.04
CA ALA A 56 77.88 3.65 10.30
C ALA A 56 77.18 4.99 10.04
N ALA A 57 77.27 5.94 10.98
CA ALA A 57 76.72 7.28 10.81
C ALA A 57 77.45 8.09 9.73
N SER A 58 78.78 7.98 9.64
CA SER A 58 79.57 8.69 8.62
C SER A 58 79.31 8.20 7.20
N ASN A 59 78.91 6.93 7.04
CA ASN A 59 78.62 6.28 5.76
C ASN A 59 77.12 6.29 5.39
N ALA A 60 76.24 6.89 6.19
CA ALA A 60 74.81 6.91 5.92
C ALA A 60 74.41 8.02 4.93
N GLU A 61 73.81 7.65 3.79
CA GLU A 61 73.35 8.61 2.77
C GLU A 61 72.02 9.31 3.14
N ASN A 62 71.20 8.72 4.01
CA ASN A 62 69.95 9.33 4.47
C ASN A 62 70.19 10.27 5.67
N VAL A 63 69.82 11.55 5.51
CA VAL A 63 70.04 12.62 6.50
C VAL A 63 69.39 12.33 7.86
N ILE A 64 68.19 11.75 7.88
CA ILE A 64 67.48 11.45 9.13
C ILE A 64 68.14 10.27 9.86
N VAL A 65 68.55 9.24 9.11
CA VAL A 65 69.24 8.07 9.67
C VAL A 65 70.61 8.47 10.21
N LYS A 66 71.35 9.33 9.50
CA LYS A 66 72.61 9.89 9.96
C LYS A 66 72.45 10.65 11.28
N PHE A 67 71.47 11.55 11.35
CA PHE A 67 71.16 12.31 12.56
C PHE A 67 70.82 11.40 13.76
N LEU A 68 70.00 10.37 13.55
CA LEU A 68 69.65 9.42 14.62
C LEU A 68 70.86 8.61 15.10
N LEU A 69 71.73 8.17 14.20
CA LEU A 69 72.94 7.42 14.57
C LEU A 69 73.96 8.31 15.30
N GLU A 70 74.08 9.58 14.93
CA GLU A 70 74.92 10.56 15.64
C GLU A 70 74.40 10.84 17.06
N VAL A 71 73.08 10.97 17.23
CA VAL A 71 72.46 11.12 18.55
C VAL A 71 72.71 9.87 19.41
N VAL A 72 72.53 8.67 18.87
CA VAL A 72 72.79 7.41 19.60
C VAL A 72 74.27 7.30 19.99
N ALA A 73 75.20 7.65 19.10
CA ALA A 73 76.64 7.65 19.38
C ALA A 73 77.01 8.66 20.48
N PHE A 74 76.41 9.86 20.45
CA PHE A 74 76.60 10.89 21.47
C PHE A 74 76.13 10.42 22.86
N TRP A 75 74.95 9.80 22.94
CA TRP A 75 74.42 9.28 24.20
C TRP A 75 75.21 8.09 24.76
N LEU A 76 75.79 7.26 23.90
CA LEU A 76 76.66 6.14 24.29
C LEU A 76 78.02 6.61 24.85
N ALA A 77 78.46 7.83 24.51
CA ALA A 77 79.76 8.40 24.91
C ALA A 77 79.71 9.26 26.19
N LEU A 78 78.50 9.52 26.73
CA LEU A 78 78.30 10.35 27.92
C LEU A 78 78.61 9.56 29.20
N ASP A 79 79.71 9.91 29.87
CA ASP A 79 80.08 9.30 31.16
C ASP A 79 79.39 10.03 32.32
N LEU A 80 78.13 9.68 32.56
CA LEU A 80 77.31 10.27 33.62
C LEU A 80 77.45 9.46 34.92
N PRO A 81 77.56 10.12 36.09
CA PRO A 81 77.62 9.42 37.36
C PRO A 81 76.31 8.71 37.71
N TRP A 82 76.40 7.57 38.39
CA TRP A 82 75.28 6.70 38.76
C TRP A 82 74.14 7.41 39.54
N TRP A 83 74.44 8.49 40.26
CA TRP A 83 73.42 9.26 40.99
C TRP A 83 72.47 10.04 40.07
N CYS A 84 72.89 10.38 38.84
CA CYS A 84 72.00 10.95 37.82
C CYS A 84 70.91 9.94 37.40
N ILE A 85 71.26 8.65 37.36
CA ILE A 85 70.32 7.56 37.06
C ILE A 85 69.27 7.46 38.17
N LEU A 86 69.70 7.56 39.43
CA LEU A 86 68.81 7.51 40.58
C LEU A 86 67.82 8.69 40.57
N ILE A 87 68.29 9.91 40.24
CA ILE A 87 67.44 11.10 40.15
C ILE A 87 66.44 10.98 38.99
N ILE A 88 66.89 10.58 37.80
CA ILE A 88 65.99 10.43 36.64
C ILE A 88 64.96 9.34 36.90
N THR A 89 65.35 8.24 37.54
CA THR A 89 64.44 7.14 37.89
C THR A 89 63.44 7.58 38.95
N LEU A 90 63.86 8.33 39.97
CA LEU A 90 62.98 8.92 40.98
C LEU A 90 61.98 9.92 40.36
N VAL A 91 62.44 10.77 39.44
CA VAL A 91 61.57 11.70 38.71
C VAL A 91 60.58 10.93 37.83
N PHE A 92 61.02 9.87 37.15
CA PHE A 92 60.12 9.03 36.34
C PHE A 92 59.10 8.28 37.20
N LEU A 93 59.53 7.76 38.37
CA LEU A 93 58.64 7.09 39.32
C LEU A 93 57.63 8.09 39.91
N PHE A 94 58.08 9.29 40.25
CA PHE A 94 57.23 10.36 40.78
C PHE A 94 56.20 10.83 39.74
N VAL A 95 56.63 11.06 38.49
CA VAL A 95 55.72 11.40 37.38
C VAL A 95 54.75 10.26 37.09
N SER A 96 55.21 9.00 37.16
CA SER A 96 54.34 7.83 36.96
C SER A 96 53.34 7.67 38.10
N ILE A 97 53.74 7.91 39.35
CA ILE A 97 52.85 7.90 40.52
C ILE A 97 51.82 9.04 40.44
N ILE A 98 52.23 10.26 40.09
CA ILE A 98 51.31 11.38 39.85
C ILE A 98 50.32 11.02 38.75
N LYS A 99 50.77 10.42 37.65
CA LYS A 99 49.91 10.02 36.54
C LYS A 99 48.96 8.88 36.91
N ILE A 100 49.39 7.94 37.74
CA ILE A 100 48.54 6.87 38.28
C ILE A 100 47.51 7.42 39.26
N LEU A 101 47.89 8.38 40.11
CA LEU A 101 46.99 9.08 41.03
C LEU A 101 46.01 9.99 40.29
N GLU A 102 46.45 10.66 39.22
CA GLU A 102 45.61 11.45 38.31
C GLU A 102 44.64 10.53 37.54
N VAL A 103 45.07 9.35 37.08
CA VAL A 103 44.20 8.36 36.41
C VAL A 103 43.22 7.70 37.39
N ARG A 104 43.61 7.41 38.64
CA ARG A 104 42.70 6.83 39.66
C ARG A 104 41.73 7.88 40.24
N GLY A 105 42.23 9.08 40.54
CA GLY A 105 41.43 10.22 40.97
C GLY A 105 40.44 10.62 39.87
N ASN A 106 40.89 10.72 38.61
CA ASN A 106 40.00 10.95 37.49
C ASN A 106 39.06 9.78 37.24
N ARG A 107 39.41 8.50 37.47
CA ARG A 107 38.41 7.42 37.29
C ARG A 107 37.28 7.46 38.32
N GLN A 108 37.55 7.76 39.58
CA GLN A 108 36.48 7.90 40.59
C GLN A 108 35.69 9.20 40.40
N ILE A 109 36.35 10.29 40.02
CA ILE A 109 35.70 11.56 39.71
C ILE A 109 34.91 11.45 38.41
N ILE A 110 35.42 10.82 37.36
CA ILE A 110 34.70 10.51 36.10
C ILE A 110 33.55 9.54 36.39
N TYR A 111 33.72 8.52 37.23
CA TYR A 111 32.60 7.65 37.61
C TYR A 111 31.51 8.41 38.40
N HIS A 112 31.88 9.30 39.32
CA HIS A 112 30.92 10.16 40.03
C HIS A 112 30.33 11.28 39.15
N ILE A 113 31.10 11.82 38.22
CA ILE A 113 30.66 12.83 37.25
C ILE A 113 29.77 12.17 36.19
N GLU A 114 30.09 11.00 35.65
CA GLU A 114 29.23 10.23 34.73
C GLU A 114 27.96 9.77 35.43
N HIS A 115 28.02 9.39 36.71
CA HIS A 115 26.83 9.04 37.50
C HIS A 115 26.00 10.26 37.93
N GLN A 116 26.59 11.46 38.07
CA GLN A 116 25.87 12.73 38.33
C GLN A 116 25.49 13.51 37.05
N GLN A 117 26.16 13.25 35.93
CA GLN A 117 25.94 13.79 34.57
C GLN A 117 25.27 12.77 33.65
N ARG A 118 24.62 11.72 34.17
CA ARG A 118 23.54 11.08 33.44
C ARG A 118 22.53 12.18 33.14
N ARG A 119 22.50 12.65 31.89
CA ARG A 119 21.58 13.66 31.40
C ARG A 119 20.19 13.16 31.76
N LYS A 120 19.59 13.71 32.82
CA LYS A 120 18.27 13.29 33.27
C LYS A 120 17.32 13.67 32.15
N LEU A 121 16.73 12.65 31.54
CA LEU A 121 15.67 12.82 30.55
C LEU A 121 14.64 13.81 31.11
N THR A 122 14.46 14.92 30.40
CA THR A 122 13.51 15.97 30.79
C THR A 122 12.18 15.75 30.09
N LYS A 123 11.10 16.31 30.65
CA LYS A 123 9.78 16.30 30.02
C LYS A 123 9.80 16.86 28.59
N GLU A 124 10.51 17.97 28.37
CA GLU A 124 10.63 18.60 27.05
C GLU A 124 11.39 17.73 26.05
N GLU A 125 12.42 17.00 26.49
CA GLU A 125 13.12 16.02 25.65
C GLU A 125 12.22 14.83 25.28
N VAL A 126 11.36 14.37 26.20
CA VAL A 126 10.35 13.34 25.90
C VAL A 126 9.34 13.86 24.87
N LYS A 127 8.76 15.05 25.09
CA LYS A 127 7.81 15.67 24.16
C LYS A 127 8.42 15.85 22.76
N GLY A 128 9.64 16.36 22.69
CA GLY A 128 10.39 16.52 21.44
C GLY A 128 10.67 15.20 20.75
N SER A 129 11.12 14.18 21.50
CA SER A 129 11.46 12.86 20.94
C SER A 129 10.24 12.11 20.43
N LEU A 130 9.09 12.18 21.12
CA LEU A 130 7.83 11.60 20.65
C LEU A 130 7.38 12.21 19.31
N LYS A 131 7.43 13.55 19.22
CA LYS A 131 7.08 14.27 18.00
C LYS A 131 8.01 13.89 16.85
N SER A 132 9.33 13.96 17.07
CA SER A 132 10.33 13.60 16.05
C SER A 132 10.23 12.13 15.62
N GLN A 133 9.96 11.21 16.55
CA GLN A 133 9.77 9.79 16.26
C GLN A 133 8.55 9.57 15.37
N THR A 134 7.41 10.18 15.71
CA THR A 134 6.16 10.01 14.97
C THR A 134 6.24 10.64 13.58
N GLU A 135 6.76 11.86 13.46
CA GLU A 135 6.93 12.55 12.17
C GLU A 135 7.88 11.78 11.25
N ARG A 136 8.99 11.25 11.80
CA ARG A 136 9.92 10.39 11.05
C ARG A 136 9.20 9.15 10.51
N GLN A 137 8.32 8.53 11.29
CA GLN A 137 7.57 7.36 10.84
C GLN A 137 6.54 7.67 9.78
N ILE A 138 5.80 8.77 9.92
CA ILE A 138 4.87 9.21 8.88
C ILE A 138 5.61 9.49 7.57
N ASN A 139 6.77 10.15 7.64
CA ASN A 139 7.59 10.40 6.45
C ASN A 139 8.11 9.10 5.81
N LYS A 140 8.48 8.11 6.62
CA LYS A 140 8.85 6.76 6.14
C LYS A 140 7.69 6.06 5.43
N GLN A 141 6.47 6.16 5.96
CA GLN A 141 5.29 5.57 5.33
C GLN A 141 4.93 6.29 4.01
N LYS A 142 5.10 7.62 3.95
CA LYS A 142 4.97 8.40 2.70
C LYS A 142 6.03 7.98 1.66
N SER A 143 7.30 7.86 2.05
CA SER A 143 8.39 7.52 1.13
C SER A 143 8.31 6.07 0.62
N SER A 144 7.79 5.15 1.43
CA SER A 144 7.53 3.77 1.00
C SER A 144 6.35 3.64 0.04
N GLY A 145 5.46 4.65 -0.03
CA GLY A 145 4.20 4.58 -0.77
C GLY A 145 3.10 3.80 -0.06
N LYS A 146 3.31 3.32 1.18
CA LYS A 146 2.25 2.67 1.98
C LYS A 146 1.18 3.67 2.43
N TYR A 147 1.58 4.90 2.75
CA TYR A 147 0.67 6.00 3.07
C TYR A 147 0.61 6.98 1.89
N ILE A 148 -0.59 7.17 1.35
CA ILE A 148 -0.85 8.13 0.28
C ILE A 148 -1.71 9.26 0.87
N PRO A 149 -1.11 10.41 1.23
CA PRO A 149 -1.84 11.52 1.86
C PRO A 149 -3.05 11.96 1.04
N ASP A 150 -4.09 12.40 1.75
CA ASP A 150 -5.34 12.92 1.19
C ASP A 150 -6.18 11.92 0.38
N THR A 151 -5.73 10.66 0.21
CA THR A 151 -6.53 9.60 -0.43
C THR A 151 -7.36 8.78 0.53
N PHE A 152 -7.11 8.86 1.84
CA PHE A 152 -8.02 8.27 2.81
C PHE A 152 -9.28 9.12 2.90
N ILE A 153 -10.40 8.57 2.48
CA ILE A 153 -11.68 9.26 2.57
C ILE A 153 -12.37 8.86 3.86
N GLU A 154 -12.61 9.88 4.66
CA GLU A 154 -13.33 9.78 5.92
C GLU A 154 -14.76 9.27 5.71
N THR A 155 -14.99 8.01 6.02
CA THR A 155 -16.32 7.54 6.42
C THR A 155 -16.55 8.00 7.86
N ARG A 156 -17.72 8.58 8.14
CA ARG A 156 -18.01 9.27 9.41
C ARG A 156 -17.70 8.38 10.62
N ASP A 157 -18.08 7.11 10.56
CA ASP A 157 -18.07 6.24 11.74
C ASP A 157 -16.66 5.76 12.14
N LEU A 158 -15.76 5.53 11.17
CA LEU A 158 -14.50 4.84 11.43
C LEU A 158 -13.46 5.72 12.13
N LYS A 159 -13.28 6.96 11.67
CA LYS A 159 -12.38 7.92 12.34
C LYS A 159 -12.97 8.39 13.66
N ASP A 160 -14.28 8.58 13.73
CA ASP A 160 -14.93 8.97 14.98
C ASP A 160 -14.69 7.93 16.07
N ARG A 161 -14.80 6.63 15.77
CA ARG A 161 -14.43 5.55 16.72
C ARG A 161 -12.98 5.66 17.24
N LEU A 162 -12.01 5.95 16.37
CA LEU A 162 -10.62 6.14 16.79
C LEU A 162 -10.42 7.43 17.59
N ARG A 163 -11.11 8.53 17.22
CA ARG A 163 -11.10 9.80 17.95
C ARG A 163 -11.68 9.64 19.35
N TYR A 164 -12.81 8.95 19.46
CA TYR A 164 -13.49 8.66 20.73
C TYR A 164 -12.58 7.87 21.68
N LEU A 165 -11.79 6.93 21.17
CA LEU A 165 -10.83 6.17 21.95
C LEU A 165 -9.57 6.96 22.33
N CYS A 166 -9.00 7.74 21.40
CA CYS A 166 -7.68 8.36 21.57
C CYS A 166 -7.71 9.77 22.17
N ASP A 167 -8.85 10.47 22.10
CA ASP A 167 -9.05 11.82 22.64
C ASP A 167 -10.41 11.91 23.36
N SER A 168 -10.67 10.91 24.23
CA SER A 168 -11.96 10.73 24.90
C SER A 168 -12.38 11.95 25.73
N VAL A 169 -11.42 12.66 26.34
CA VAL A 169 -11.69 13.87 27.13
C VAL A 169 -12.30 14.95 26.24
N PHE A 170 -11.64 15.29 25.13
CA PHE A 170 -12.11 16.33 24.22
C PHE A 170 -13.45 15.98 23.58
N PHE A 171 -13.64 14.73 23.18
CA PHE A 171 -14.86 14.30 22.50
C PHE A 171 -16.01 13.95 23.44
N SER A 172 -15.81 13.89 24.75
CA SER A 172 -16.85 13.50 25.71
C SER A 172 -18.07 14.42 25.61
N GLU A 173 -17.86 15.74 25.52
CA GLU A 173 -18.91 16.73 25.35
C GLU A 173 -19.80 16.43 24.14
N LYS A 174 -19.20 16.11 22.98
CA LYS A 174 -19.93 15.72 21.77
C LYS A 174 -20.83 14.50 22.03
N LEU A 175 -20.35 13.48 22.75
CA LEU A 175 -21.15 12.29 23.07
C LEU A 175 -22.39 12.67 23.89
N PHE A 176 -22.22 13.53 24.89
CA PHE A 176 -23.33 13.98 25.73
C PHE A 176 -24.32 14.84 24.94
N GLU A 177 -23.86 15.84 24.20
CA GLU A 177 -24.70 16.71 23.37
C GLU A 177 -25.52 15.89 22.35
N GLU A 178 -24.87 14.97 21.63
CA GLU A 178 -25.55 14.11 20.64
C GLU A 178 -26.54 13.13 21.29
N THR A 179 -26.30 12.75 22.54
CA THR A 179 -27.20 11.88 23.29
C THR A 179 -28.39 12.65 23.88
N GLU A 180 -28.18 13.87 24.33
CA GLU A 180 -29.22 14.72 24.92
C GLU A 180 -30.32 15.09 23.90
N ILE A 181 -29.93 15.30 22.63
CA ILE A 181 -30.86 15.68 21.56
C ILE A 181 -31.68 14.50 20.99
N LEU A 182 -31.54 13.29 21.53
CA LEU A 182 -32.29 12.13 21.05
C LEU A 182 -33.81 12.30 21.27
N ASP A 183 -34.55 12.39 20.16
CA ASP A 183 -36.01 12.61 20.21
C ASP A 183 -36.82 11.30 20.23
N PHE A 184 -37.62 11.13 21.29
CA PHE A 184 -38.55 10.03 21.52
C PHE A 184 -40.03 10.46 21.57
N ARG A 185 -40.38 11.70 21.20
CA ARG A 185 -41.78 12.18 21.23
C ARG A 185 -42.71 11.38 20.34
N PHE A 186 -42.24 10.97 19.16
CA PHE A 186 -43.00 10.11 18.25
C PHE A 186 -43.23 8.72 18.84
N LEU A 187 -42.20 8.14 19.48
CA LEU A 187 -42.33 6.88 20.20
C LEU A 187 -43.41 6.98 21.29
N ASN A 188 -43.40 8.04 22.10
CA ASN A 188 -44.39 8.24 23.16
C ASN A 188 -45.81 8.44 22.62
N THR A 189 -45.96 9.03 21.44
CA THR A 189 -47.25 9.11 20.74
C THR A 189 -47.73 7.72 20.29
N PHE A 190 -46.82 6.87 19.83
CA PHE A 190 -47.11 5.49 19.45
C PHE A 190 -47.49 4.63 20.68
N LEU A 191 -46.70 4.72 21.76
CA LEU A 191 -46.95 3.99 23.00
C LEU A 191 -48.29 4.37 23.64
N SER A 192 -48.65 5.67 23.67
CA SER A 192 -49.92 6.11 24.26
C SER A 192 -51.13 5.59 23.49
N LYS A 193 -51.06 5.51 22.15
CA LYS A 193 -52.12 4.89 21.31
C LYS A 193 -52.28 3.40 21.61
N GLY A 194 -51.21 2.72 22.00
CA GLY A 194 -51.22 1.31 22.41
C GLY A 194 -51.59 1.07 23.88
N GLY A 195 -51.82 2.13 24.67
CA GLY A 195 -52.10 2.01 26.11
C GLY A 195 -50.87 1.66 26.96
N HIS A 196 -49.65 1.88 26.45
CA HIS A 196 -48.39 1.63 27.14
C HIS A 196 -47.88 2.89 27.88
N PRO A 197 -47.09 2.72 28.96
CA PRO A 197 -46.44 3.86 29.62
C PRO A 197 -45.50 4.60 28.66
N ALA A 198 -45.29 5.89 28.91
CA ALA A 198 -44.34 6.70 28.15
C ALA A 198 -42.90 6.25 28.45
N PHE A 199 -42.08 6.23 27.41
CA PHE A 199 -40.64 6.06 27.52
C PHE A 199 -40.01 7.38 27.98
N GLU A 200 -39.42 7.37 29.17
CA GLU A 200 -38.72 8.52 29.75
C GLU A 200 -37.24 8.45 29.40
N PHE A 201 -36.71 9.54 28.84
CA PHE A 201 -35.30 9.68 28.52
C PHE A 201 -34.82 11.07 28.93
N SER A 202 -33.89 11.15 29.88
CA SER A 202 -33.23 12.39 30.32
C SER A 202 -31.83 12.07 30.84
N LEU A 203 -30.87 12.97 30.64
CA LEU A 203 -29.51 12.87 31.18
C LEU A 203 -29.32 13.70 32.47
N ASP A 204 -30.36 14.34 33.01
CA ASP A 204 -30.28 15.29 34.15
C ASP A 204 -29.67 14.70 35.42
N HIS A 205 -29.67 13.37 35.54
CA HIS A 205 -29.15 12.63 36.69
C HIS A 205 -27.67 12.25 36.54
N ILE A 206 -27.07 12.47 35.37
CA ILE A 206 -25.66 12.25 35.11
C ILE A 206 -24.97 13.59 35.26
N VAL A 207 -24.03 13.67 36.22
CA VAL A 207 -23.27 14.91 36.45
C VAL A 207 -22.27 15.10 35.31
N HIS A 208 -22.68 15.88 34.31
CA HIS A 208 -21.83 16.30 33.20
C HIS A 208 -21.56 17.81 33.32
N ASP A 209 -20.38 18.14 33.84
CA ASP A 209 -19.82 19.49 33.77
C ASP A 209 -18.73 19.47 32.68
N PRO A 210 -18.98 20.01 31.47
CA PRO A 210 -18.01 19.98 30.37
C PRO A 210 -16.63 20.53 30.77
N ASP A 211 -16.61 21.59 31.59
CA ASP A 211 -15.38 22.23 32.07
C ASP A 211 -14.67 21.40 33.17
N GLY A 212 -15.37 20.40 33.74
CA GLY A 212 -14.87 19.53 34.79
C GLY A 212 -14.33 18.18 34.30
N ILE A 213 -14.51 17.83 33.02
CA ILE A 213 -14.03 16.55 32.47
C ILE A 213 -12.52 16.60 32.25
N ASN A 214 -11.83 15.61 32.82
CA ASN A 214 -10.40 15.47 32.72
C ASN A 214 -9.98 14.00 32.64
N LEU A 215 -8.69 13.80 32.43
CA LEU A 215 -8.04 12.50 32.30
C LEU A 215 -8.42 11.49 33.40
N HIS A 216 -8.68 11.95 34.63
CA HIS A 216 -8.93 11.08 35.79
C HIS A 216 -10.41 10.73 36.02
N ASN A 217 -11.35 11.51 35.46
CA ASN A 217 -12.79 11.27 35.68
C ASN A 217 -13.57 10.97 34.39
N CYS A 218 -12.95 11.14 33.21
CA CYS A 218 -13.62 10.94 31.93
C CYS A 218 -14.17 9.52 31.76
N GLU A 219 -13.41 8.48 32.12
CA GLU A 219 -13.86 7.09 31.99
C GLU A 219 -15.06 6.81 32.90
N ASP A 220 -15.04 7.26 34.15
CA ASP A 220 -16.15 7.09 35.10
C ASP A 220 -17.45 7.78 34.66
N ILE A 221 -17.34 8.98 34.05
CA ILE A 221 -18.48 9.73 33.53
C ILE A 221 -19.09 9.02 32.31
N VAL A 222 -18.24 8.53 31.40
CA VAL A 222 -18.68 7.76 30.23
C VAL A 222 -19.32 6.43 30.66
N ASP A 223 -18.80 5.78 31.70
CA ASP A 223 -19.38 4.54 32.22
C ASP A 223 -20.79 4.74 32.79
N GLN A 224 -21.04 5.85 33.50
CA GLN A 224 -22.39 6.20 33.97
C GLN A 224 -23.35 6.39 32.79
N LEU A 225 -22.92 7.07 31.73
CA LEU A 225 -23.71 7.23 30.51
C LEU A 225 -23.97 5.90 29.82
N PHE A 226 -22.94 5.07 29.69
CA PHE A 226 -23.05 3.75 29.08
C PHE A 226 -24.07 2.87 29.81
N ASP A 227 -24.00 2.81 31.14
CA ASP A 227 -24.92 2.01 31.96
C ASP A 227 -26.36 2.52 31.85
N TYR A 228 -26.55 3.85 31.84
CA TYR A 228 -27.86 4.44 31.63
C TYR A 228 -28.44 4.08 30.24
N LEU A 229 -27.65 4.27 29.18
CA LEU A 229 -28.06 3.91 27.81
C LEU A 229 -28.35 2.42 27.68
N LEU A 230 -27.59 1.56 28.34
CA LEU A 230 -27.78 0.11 28.33
C LEU A 230 -29.10 -0.26 29.01
N GLY A 231 -29.40 0.38 30.15
CA GLY A 231 -30.69 0.25 30.83
C GLY A 231 -31.86 0.66 29.93
N LYS A 232 -31.73 1.79 29.24
CA LYS A 232 -32.75 2.31 28.32
C LYS A 232 -32.93 1.44 27.07
N HIS A 233 -31.86 0.87 26.53
CA HIS A 233 -31.93 -0.08 25.44
C HIS A 233 -32.65 -1.38 25.87
N LYS A 234 -32.38 -1.89 27.07
CA LYS A 234 -33.11 -3.05 27.63
C LYS A 234 -34.58 -2.75 27.83
N GLU A 235 -34.93 -1.58 28.37
CA GLU A 235 -36.32 -1.13 28.52
C GLU A 235 -37.10 -1.19 27.18
N LEU A 236 -36.48 -0.75 26.08
CA LEU A 236 -37.10 -0.82 24.74
C LEU A 236 -37.21 -2.24 24.20
N THR A 237 -36.13 -3.03 24.29
CA THR A 237 -36.07 -4.38 23.71
C THR A 237 -36.91 -5.40 24.47
N GLU A 238 -37.03 -5.26 25.79
CA GLU A 238 -37.79 -6.15 26.67
C GLU A 238 -39.24 -5.67 26.89
N SER A 239 -39.65 -4.55 26.27
CA SER A 239 -41.01 -3.99 26.38
C SER A 239 -42.11 -4.93 25.89
N GLY A 240 -41.78 -6.00 25.16
CA GLY A 240 -42.73 -6.97 24.60
C GLY A 240 -43.57 -6.42 23.44
N ILE A 241 -43.27 -5.21 22.95
CA ILE A 241 -43.98 -4.56 21.86
C ILE A 241 -43.22 -4.83 20.56
N SER A 242 -43.72 -5.74 19.71
CA SER A 242 -43.09 -6.01 18.42
C SER A 242 -43.58 -5.00 17.36
N SER A 243 -42.75 -4.01 16.99
CA SER A 243 -43.04 -3.15 15.84
C SER A 243 -41.77 -2.66 15.12
N ASN A 244 -41.86 -2.51 13.80
CA ASN A 244 -40.80 -1.89 12.99
C ASN A 244 -40.53 -0.43 13.40
N GLU A 245 -41.47 0.23 14.06
CA GLU A 245 -41.30 1.60 14.55
C GLU A 245 -40.37 1.63 15.78
N LEU A 246 -40.46 0.65 16.67
CA LEU A 246 -39.57 0.55 17.85
C LEU A 246 -38.12 0.33 17.47
N TYR A 247 -37.86 -0.50 16.46
CA TYR A 247 -36.51 -0.76 15.95
C TYR A 247 -35.76 0.52 15.56
N LYS A 248 -36.46 1.54 15.04
CA LYS A 248 -35.84 2.83 14.70
C LYS A 248 -35.35 3.59 15.93
N PHE A 249 -36.04 3.48 17.06
CA PHE A 249 -35.67 4.14 18.32
C PHE A 249 -34.63 3.33 19.11
N GLU A 250 -34.76 2.00 19.10
CA GLU A 250 -33.73 1.09 19.60
C GLU A 250 -32.39 1.40 18.94
N ARG A 251 -32.39 1.55 17.60
CA ARG A 251 -31.20 1.89 16.84
C ARG A 251 -30.56 3.20 17.28
N LYS A 252 -31.33 4.25 17.61
CA LYS A 252 -30.77 5.52 18.11
C LYS A 252 -29.94 5.33 19.37
N ILE A 253 -30.45 4.52 20.32
CA ILE A 253 -29.74 4.22 21.58
C ILE A 253 -28.56 3.30 21.31
N LYS A 254 -28.75 2.29 20.46
CA LYS A 254 -27.70 1.35 20.07
C LYS A 254 -26.50 2.06 19.44
N ASP A 255 -26.74 3.01 18.54
CA ASP A 255 -25.67 3.78 17.88
C ASP A 255 -24.86 4.56 18.94
N LYS A 256 -25.51 5.19 19.93
CA LYS A 256 -24.81 5.88 21.04
C LYS A 256 -24.13 4.94 22.02
N LEU A 257 -24.67 3.74 22.23
CA LEU A 257 -24.00 2.69 22.99
C LEU A 257 -22.72 2.23 22.30
N GLU A 258 -22.73 2.09 20.98
CA GLU A 258 -21.53 1.78 20.20
C GLU A 258 -20.51 2.90 20.33
N ASP A 259 -20.90 4.17 20.22
CA ASP A 259 -20.01 5.31 20.45
C ASP A 259 -19.37 5.24 21.84
N ALA A 260 -20.19 5.16 22.90
CA ALA A 260 -19.75 5.12 24.29
C ALA A 260 -18.77 3.96 24.60
N LYS A 261 -18.88 2.81 23.91
CA LYS A 261 -17.91 1.72 24.02
C LYS A 261 -16.50 2.14 23.59
N PHE A 262 -16.38 2.91 22.52
CA PHE A 262 -15.07 3.37 22.07
C PHE A 262 -14.44 4.37 23.04
N TYR A 263 -15.24 5.24 23.67
CA TYR A 263 -14.75 6.16 24.70
C TYR A 263 -14.15 5.45 25.92
N LYS A 264 -14.85 4.43 26.45
CA LYS A 264 -14.36 3.65 27.62
C LYS A 264 -13.23 2.69 27.27
N SER A 265 -13.02 2.41 25.99
CA SER A 265 -12.02 1.44 25.55
C SER A 265 -10.61 1.99 25.63
N ARG A 266 -9.66 1.09 25.78
CA ARG A 266 -8.23 1.41 25.89
C ARG A 266 -7.37 0.74 24.84
N VAL A 267 -7.93 -0.23 24.13
CA VAL A 267 -7.29 -0.91 23.01
C VAL A 267 -8.24 -0.93 21.82
N ALA A 268 -7.79 -0.46 20.66
CA ALA A 268 -8.44 -0.72 19.38
C ALA A 268 -7.61 -1.75 18.61
N ILE A 269 -8.25 -2.79 18.08
CA ILE A 269 -7.61 -3.76 17.19
C ILE A 269 -8.29 -3.70 15.83
N ILE A 270 -7.55 -3.26 14.82
CA ILE A 270 -8.02 -3.12 13.45
C ILE A 270 -7.58 -4.38 12.67
N THR A 271 -8.54 -5.22 12.29
CA THR A 271 -8.29 -6.43 11.51
C THR A 271 -8.99 -6.36 10.16
N GLU A 272 -8.21 -6.54 9.10
CA GLU A 272 -8.73 -6.60 7.74
C GLU A 272 -7.84 -7.47 6.86
N TYR A 273 -8.36 -7.91 5.72
CA TYR A 273 -7.53 -8.59 4.71
C TYR A 273 -6.44 -7.66 4.14
N ALA A 274 -5.44 -8.24 3.50
CA ALA A 274 -4.38 -7.48 2.81
C ALA A 274 -4.98 -6.54 1.74
N GLY A 275 -4.37 -5.37 1.55
CA GLY A 275 -4.79 -4.39 0.53
C GLY A 275 -5.99 -3.51 0.90
N GLN A 276 -6.62 -3.70 2.06
CA GLN A 276 -7.83 -2.95 2.46
C GLN A 276 -7.58 -1.54 3.04
N GLY A 277 -6.34 -1.08 3.13
CA GLY A 277 -6.03 0.31 3.53
C GLY A 277 -5.82 0.57 5.04
N LYS A 278 -5.58 -0.45 5.87
CA LYS A 278 -5.30 -0.31 7.32
C LYS A 278 -4.18 0.70 7.63
N THR A 279 -3.02 0.53 6.99
CA THR A 279 -1.87 1.43 7.17
C THR A 279 -2.21 2.85 6.75
N ASN A 280 -2.98 3.03 5.66
CA ASN A 280 -3.41 4.34 5.18
C ASN A 280 -4.33 5.04 6.19
N LEU A 281 -5.30 4.31 6.77
CA LEU A 281 -6.17 4.79 7.85
C LEU A 281 -5.37 5.28 9.06
N VAL A 282 -4.46 4.45 9.56
CA VAL A 282 -3.70 4.77 10.78
C VAL A 282 -2.73 5.93 10.53
N CYS A 283 -2.05 5.94 9.39
CA CYS A 283 -1.16 7.05 9.04
C CYS A 283 -1.92 8.35 8.89
N ASP A 284 -3.08 8.33 8.22
CA ASP A 284 -3.94 9.50 8.09
C ASP A 284 -4.46 9.98 9.46
N PHE A 285 -4.89 9.06 10.34
CA PHE A 285 -5.31 9.40 11.69
C PHE A 285 -4.18 10.05 12.50
N VAL A 286 -2.95 9.54 12.40
CA VAL A 286 -1.79 10.14 13.07
C VAL A 286 -1.47 11.53 12.49
N ASP A 287 -1.31 11.63 11.18
CA ASP A 287 -0.85 12.83 10.47
C ASP A 287 -1.89 13.96 10.50
N ASN A 288 -3.16 13.62 10.32
CA ASN A 288 -4.24 14.58 10.20
C ASN A 288 -5.02 14.83 11.49
N PHE A 289 -4.86 14.02 12.53
CA PHE A 289 -5.54 14.22 13.81
C PHE A 289 -4.57 14.27 15.00
N LEU A 290 -3.85 13.19 15.33
CA LEU A 290 -3.04 13.12 16.56
C LEU A 290 -1.93 14.17 16.63
N ILE A 291 -1.14 14.33 15.55
CA ILE A 291 -0.06 15.32 15.48
C ILE A 291 -0.63 16.75 15.56
N LYS A 292 -1.72 17.03 14.84
CA LYS A 292 -2.35 18.37 14.80
C LYS A 292 -3.00 18.76 16.12
N ARG A 293 -3.50 17.78 16.89
CA ARG A 293 -4.05 17.96 18.25
C ARG A 293 -2.97 18.01 19.34
N GLU A 294 -1.69 17.85 18.98
CA GLU A 294 -0.56 17.70 19.91
C GLU A 294 -0.74 16.56 20.92
N ILE A 295 -1.44 15.49 20.55
CA ILE A 295 -1.60 14.31 21.40
C ILE A 295 -0.25 13.57 21.44
N PRO A 296 0.29 13.24 22.64
CA PRO A 296 1.54 12.50 22.75
C PRO A 296 1.33 11.08 22.18
N VAL A 297 2.09 10.76 21.13
CA VAL A 297 1.93 9.50 20.38
C VAL A 297 3.28 8.85 20.10
N THR A 298 3.29 7.53 20.06
CA THR A 298 4.37 6.73 19.49
C THR A 298 3.79 5.84 18.42
N PHE A 299 4.31 5.96 17.19
CA PHE A 299 3.85 5.18 16.06
C PHE A 299 4.94 4.22 15.60
N LEU A 300 4.69 2.91 15.64
CA LEU A 300 5.66 1.87 15.27
C LEU A 300 5.03 0.88 14.29
N THR A 301 5.89 0.21 13.53
CA THR A 301 5.51 -0.99 12.77
C THR A 301 5.84 -2.26 13.57
N GLY A 302 5.16 -3.37 13.28
CA GLY A 302 5.43 -4.66 13.93
C GLY A 302 6.88 -5.14 13.75
N TYR A 303 7.52 -4.76 12.63
CA TYR A 303 8.93 -5.05 12.36
C TYR A 303 9.90 -4.36 13.32
N GLU A 304 9.51 -3.21 13.86
CA GLU A 304 10.40 -2.37 14.67
C GLU A 304 10.50 -2.80 16.13
N ILE A 305 9.67 -3.77 16.53
CA ILE A 305 9.53 -4.27 17.88
C ILE A 305 10.27 -5.60 18.01
N ASP A 306 11.18 -5.68 18.97
CA ASP A 306 11.77 -6.96 19.37
C ASP A 306 10.72 -7.72 20.20
N GLY A 307 10.28 -8.87 19.69
CA GLY A 307 9.31 -9.73 20.36
C GLY A 307 9.72 -10.17 21.76
N LYS A 308 11.02 -10.17 22.10
CA LYS A 308 11.54 -10.48 23.44
C LYS A 308 11.64 -9.26 24.36
N ASN A 309 11.96 -8.10 23.80
CA ASN A 309 12.33 -6.90 24.56
C ASN A 309 11.51 -5.68 24.11
N ILE A 310 10.18 -5.78 24.20
CA ILE A 310 9.24 -4.78 23.69
C ILE A 310 9.58 -3.37 24.23
N ARG A 311 9.74 -3.22 25.54
CA ARG A 311 10.06 -1.93 26.20
C ARG A 311 11.33 -1.30 25.65
N GLU A 312 12.43 -2.05 25.61
CA GLU A 312 13.72 -1.56 25.13
C GLU A 312 13.65 -1.19 23.65
N SER A 313 12.96 -2.00 22.84
CA SER A 313 12.79 -1.70 21.42
C SER A 313 11.99 -0.41 21.19
N ILE A 314 10.91 -0.17 21.96
CA ILE A 314 10.15 1.09 21.90
C ILE A 314 11.06 2.28 22.26
N LEU A 315 11.77 2.20 23.37
CA LEU A 315 12.64 3.29 23.84
C LEU A 315 13.76 3.59 22.84
N LYS A 316 14.38 2.57 22.24
CA LYS A 316 15.41 2.74 21.22
C LYS A 316 14.89 3.45 19.96
N ARG A 317 13.61 3.28 19.63
CA ARG A 317 12.98 3.97 18.48
C ARG A 317 12.61 5.42 18.80
N ILE A 318 12.22 5.70 20.04
CA ILE A 318 11.92 7.07 20.50
C ILE A 318 13.22 7.86 20.72
N PHE A 319 14.20 7.23 21.36
CA PHE A 319 15.45 7.85 21.81
C PHE A 319 16.68 7.13 21.21
N PRO A 320 16.90 7.19 19.88
CA PRO A 320 18.02 6.50 19.24
C PRO A 320 19.40 7.00 19.71
N ASP A 321 19.48 8.27 20.13
CA ASP A 321 20.72 8.94 20.53
C ASP A 321 20.91 9.02 22.05
N PHE A 322 20.00 8.47 22.86
CA PHE A 322 20.11 8.49 24.31
C PHE A 322 20.52 7.11 24.83
N GLU A 323 21.63 7.08 25.56
CA GLU A 323 22.04 5.93 26.35
C GLU A 323 21.35 5.99 27.74
N ASP A 324 20.98 4.84 28.30
CA ASP A 324 20.43 4.67 29.66
C ASP A 324 19.01 5.25 29.95
N VAL A 325 18.11 5.37 28.95
CA VAL A 325 16.68 5.66 29.22
C VAL A 325 15.95 4.41 29.69
N THR A 326 15.28 4.48 30.85
CA THR A 326 14.42 3.39 31.35
C THR A 326 12.95 3.65 31.04
N PHE A 327 12.17 2.57 30.94
CA PHE A 327 10.75 2.66 30.61
C PHE A 327 9.96 3.40 31.70
N GLU A 328 10.31 3.21 32.96
CA GLU A 328 9.68 3.86 34.11
C GLU A 328 9.88 5.38 34.08
N ASN A 329 11.11 5.84 33.77
CA ASN A 329 11.40 7.27 33.65
C ASN A 329 10.66 7.90 32.46
N PHE A 330 10.61 7.19 31.34
CA PHE A 330 9.82 7.60 30.17
C PHE A 330 8.34 7.76 30.53
N ILE A 331 7.70 6.71 31.06
CA ILE A 331 6.28 6.70 31.43
C ILE A 331 5.96 7.80 32.45
N LYS A 332 6.85 8.06 33.41
CA LYS A 332 6.69 9.16 34.37
C LYS A 332 6.57 10.53 33.70
N HIS A 333 7.41 10.81 32.70
CA HIS A 333 7.36 12.08 31.98
C HIS A 333 6.17 12.15 31.01
N VAL A 334 5.79 11.03 30.39
CA VAL A 334 4.57 10.96 29.58
C VAL A 334 3.34 11.27 30.43
N LYS A 335 3.25 10.70 31.65
CA LYS A 335 2.16 11.02 32.60
C LYS A 335 2.03 12.52 32.84
N GLN A 336 3.14 13.20 33.13
CA GLN A 336 3.16 14.65 33.35
C GLN A 336 2.67 15.43 32.12
N ILE A 337 3.06 15.00 30.92
CA ILE A 337 2.59 15.61 29.68
C ILE A 337 1.07 15.46 29.57
N CYS A 338 0.56 14.24 29.73
CA CYS A 338 -0.86 13.92 29.65
C CYS A 338 -1.73 14.70 30.66
N GLU A 339 -1.27 14.83 31.90
CA GLU A 339 -1.95 15.60 32.95
C GLU A 339 -2.01 17.09 32.60
N GLU A 340 -0.93 17.66 32.06
CA GLU A 340 -0.88 19.07 31.66
C GLU A 340 -1.70 19.36 30.42
N THR A 341 -1.77 18.43 29.46
CA THR A 341 -2.52 18.59 28.22
C THR A 341 -3.95 18.08 28.30
N ASN A 342 -4.34 17.51 29.43
CA ASN A 342 -5.62 16.83 29.63
C ASN A 342 -5.95 15.82 28.51
N SER A 343 -4.96 15.03 28.12
CA SER A 343 -5.05 14.09 26.98
C SER A 343 -4.34 12.77 27.24
N PHE A 344 -4.63 11.76 26.43
CA PHE A 344 -4.03 10.43 26.56
C PHE A 344 -2.71 10.32 25.80
N TYR A 345 -1.87 9.37 26.21
CA TYR A 345 -0.76 8.88 25.41
C TYR A 345 -1.22 7.71 24.53
N VAL A 346 -0.96 7.82 23.23
CA VAL A 346 -1.39 6.82 22.25
C VAL A 346 -0.20 6.02 21.76
N LEU A 347 -0.20 4.71 22.01
CA LEU A 347 0.75 3.77 21.42
C LEU A 347 0.12 3.09 20.20
N ILE A 348 0.73 3.25 19.04
CA ILE A 348 0.26 2.65 17.79
C ILE A 348 1.27 1.63 17.29
N ILE A 349 0.81 0.42 17.01
CA ILE A 349 1.60 -0.64 16.37
C ILE A 349 0.86 -1.11 15.11
N ASP A 350 1.32 -0.65 13.95
CA ASP A 350 0.79 -1.08 12.65
C ASP A 350 1.46 -2.37 12.18
N GLY A 351 0.66 -3.34 11.74
CA GLY A 351 1.13 -4.59 11.16
C GLY A 351 1.76 -5.53 12.19
N LEU A 352 1.00 -6.00 13.20
CA LEU A 352 1.47 -7.04 14.14
C LEU A 352 2.00 -8.28 13.41
N ASN A 353 1.38 -8.61 12.27
CA ASN A 353 1.78 -9.71 11.40
C ASN A 353 3.15 -9.51 10.72
N GLU A 354 3.69 -8.28 10.67
CA GLU A 354 5.00 -7.97 10.09
C GLU A 354 6.16 -8.22 11.07
N ASN A 355 5.88 -8.65 12.31
CA ASN A 355 6.92 -9.00 13.28
C ASN A 355 7.71 -10.24 12.83
N THR A 356 9.03 -10.23 13.03
CA THR A 356 9.92 -11.32 12.61
C THR A 356 9.73 -12.61 13.42
N LYS A 357 9.14 -12.55 14.62
CA LYS A 357 8.91 -13.70 15.51
C LYS A 357 7.49 -13.66 16.08
N PRO A 358 6.44 -13.80 15.25
CA PRO A 358 5.06 -13.50 15.63
C PRO A 358 4.55 -14.38 16.79
N LYS A 359 4.96 -15.64 16.87
CA LYS A 359 4.56 -16.56 17.96
C LYS A 359 5.12 -16.13 19.33
N GLU A 360 6.39 -15.77 19.38
CA GLU A 360 7.04 -15.29 20.61
C GLU A 360 6.52 -13.90 20.98
N PHE A 361 6.33 -13.04 19.98
CA PHE A 361 5.77 -11.71 20.17
C PHE A 361 4.34 -11.75 20.72
N SER A 362 3.51 -12.68 20.28
CA SER A 362 2.10 -12.80 20.70
C SER A 362 1.90 -12.91 22.22
N SER A 363 2.64 -13.79 22.90
CA SER A 363 2.51 -13.91 24.36
C SER A 363 3.10 -12.70 25.09
N ASN A 364 4.20 -12.14 24.56
CA ASN A 364 4.88 -11.02 25.20
C ASN A 364 4.11 -9.71 25.02
N ILE A 365 3.46 -9.49 23.88
CA ILE A 365 2.61 -8.32 23.66
C ILE A 365 1.36 -8.37 24.53
N GLU A 366 0.76 -9.54 24.75
CA GLU A 366 -0.35 -9.69 25.71
C GLU A 366 0.04 -9.26 27.12
N ASN A 367 1.16 -9.79 27.64
CA ASN A 367 1.67 -9.45 28.97
C ASN A 367 2.04 -7.96 29.06
N PHE A 368 2.71 -7.43 28.04
CA PHE A 368 3.05 -6.02 27.97
C PHE A 368 1.81 -5.12 27.98
N LEU A 369 0.78 -5.44 27.20
CA LEU A 369 -0.47 -4.71 27.17
C LEU A 369 -1.18 -4.75 28.53
N ALA A 370 -1.23 -5.93 29.17
CA ALA A 370 -1.83 -6.06 30.51
C ALA A 370 -1.13 -5.14 31.53
N GLU A 371 0.20 -5.04 31.49
CA GLU A 371 0.98 -4.19 32.39
C GLU A 371 0.83 -2.69 32.08
N ILE A 372 0.92 -2.27 30.81
CA ILE A 372 0.86 -0.83 30.48
C ILE A 372 -0.55 -0.24 30.62
N LEU A 373 -1.59 -1.06 30.51
CA LEU A 373 -2.97 -0.63 30.70
C LEU A 373 -3.31 -0.37 32.18
N GLU A 374 -2.41 -0.66 33.13
CA GLU A 374 -2.54 -0.16 34.50
C GLU A 374 -2.38 1.36 34.60
N TYR A 375 -1.70 1.99 33.64
CA TYR A 375 -1.55 3.45 33.59
C TYR A 375 -2.76 4.11 32.92
N GLU A 376 -3.72 4.68 33.67
CA GLU A 376 -4.99 5.25 33.16
C GLU A 376 -4.88 6.14 31.91
N PHE A 377 -3.77 6.85 31.75
CA PHE A 377 -3.54 7.79 30.64
C PHE A 377 -3.09 7.15 29.32
N LEU A 378 -3.01 5.81 29.23
CA LEU A 378 -2.49 5.12 28.04
C LEU A 378 -3.61 4.48 27.20
N LYS A 379 -3.57 4.72 25.89
CA LYS A 379 -4.45 4.09 24.90
C LYS A 379 -3.60 3.40 23.82
N VAL A 380 -4.11 2.31 23.23
CA VAL A 380 -3.37 1.50 22.26
C VAL A 380 -4.19 1.29 20.98
N VAL A 381 -3.56 1.44 19.83
CA VAL A 381 -4.13 1.05 18.52
C VAL A 381 -3.22 0.02 17.87
N LEU A 382 -3.75 -1.15 17.57
CA LEU A 382 -3.05 -2.24 16.91
C LEU A 382 -3.69 -2.51 15.55
N THR A 383 -2.88 -2.84 14.55
CA THR A 383 -3.40 -3.37 13.29
C THR A 383 -2.81 -4.73 12.98
N SER A 384 -3.60 -5.59 12.33
CA SER A 384 -3.11 -6.87 11.83
C SER A 384 -3.94 -7.33 10.63
N ARG A 385 -3.38 -8.26 9.84
CA ARG A 385 -4.18 -8.99 8.88
C ARG A 385 -5.09 -9.99 9.59
N THR A 386 -6.34 -10.14 9.14
CA THR A 386 -7.34 -10.96 9.83
C THR A 386 -6.86 -12.39 10.05
N GLU A 387 -6.34 -13.04 9.02
CA GLU A 387 -5.85 -14.42 9.06
C GLU A 387 -4.65 -14.61 10.00
N TYR A 388 -3.72 -13.65 10.03
CA TYR A 388 -2.59 -13.67 10.97
C TYR A 388 -3.03 -13.40 12.39
N PHE A 389 -4.01 -12.52 12.58
CA PHE A 389 -4.56 -12.22 13.90
C PHE A 389 -5.22 -13.45 14.51
N GLU A 390 -6.09 -14.13 13.76
CA GLU A 390 -6.75 -15.35 14.25
C GLU A 390 -5.74 -16.44 14.60
N ASN A 391 -4.70 -16.62 13.77
CA ASN A 391 -3.71 -17.68 13.96
C ASN A 391 -2.73 -17.40 15.10
N ASN A 392 -2.19 -16.18 15.18
CA ASN A 392 -1.08 -15.86 16.08
C ASN A 392 -1.48 -15.01 17.28
N PHE A 393 -2.51 -14.17 17.18
CA PHE A 393 -2.84 -13.13 18.17
C PHE A 393 -4.26 -13.26 18.76
N SER A 394 -4.92 -14.41 18.57
CA SER A 394 -6.28 -14.66 19.08
C SER A 394 -6.34 -14.73 20.61
N ASN A 395 -5.19 -14.90 21.29
CA ASN A 395 -5.04 -14.72 22.73
C ASN A 395 -5.53 -13.34 23.19
N LEU A 396 -5.32 -12.28 22.40
CA LEU A 396 -5.76 -10.92 22.73
C LEU A 396 -7.29 -10.79 22.84
N LYS A 397 -8.08 -11.67 22.20
CA LYS A 397 -9.55 -11.70 22.35
C LYS A 397 -10.00 -12.15 23.74
N LYS A 398 -9.14 -12.88 24.46
CA LYS A 398 -9.44 -13.51 25.76
C LYS A 398 -8.57 -12.96 26.90
N ALA A 399 -7.74 -11.97 26.61
CA ALA A 399 -6.83 -11.37 27.57
C ALA A 399 -7.57 -10.69 28.74
N SER A 400 -6.84 -10.38 29.80
CA SER A 400 -7.38 -9.72 31.01
C SER A 400 -8.04 -8.36 30.74
N PHE A 401 -7.68 -7.70 29.63
CA PHE A 401 -8.19 -6.39 29.20
C PHE A 401 -9.24 -6.48 28.08
N LYS A 402 -9.83 -7.65 27.83
CA LYS A 402 -10.84 -7.84 26.76
C LYS A 402 -12.02 -6.86 26.85
N ASP A 403 -12.47 -6.51 28.05
CA ASP A 403 -13.63 -5.63 28.26
C ASP A 403 -13.31 -4.15 28.00
N ARG A 404 -12.03 -3.84 27.73
CA ARG A 404 -11.51 -2.52 27.31
C ARG A 404 -10.96 -2.56 25.88
N THR A 405 -11.30 -3.59 25.10
CA THR A 405 -10.79 -3.81 23.75
C THR A 405 -11.93 -3.79 22.73
N GLU A 406 -11.78 -2.98 21.69
CA GLU A 406 -12.73 -2.91 20.58
C GLU A 406 -12.09 -3.37 19.27
N PHE A 407 -12.87 -4.10 18.48
CA PHE A 407 -12.45 -4.63 17.18
C PHE A 407 -13.06 -3.80 16.06
N ILE A 408 -12.21 -3.39 15.13
CA ILE A 408 -12.58 -2.63 13.95
C ILE A 408 -12.27 -3.47 12.72
N GLY A 409 -13.28 -3.70 11.87
CA GLY A 409 -13.15 -4.34 10.56
C GLY A 409 -14.02 -3.63 9.52
N SER A 410 -14.07 -4.16 8.30
CA SER A 410 -14.89 -3.64 7.20
C SER A 410 -14.58 -2.18 6.82
N LEU A 411 -13.30 -1.86 6.59
CA LEU A 411 -12.85 -0.48 6.36
C LEU A 411 -13.47 0.18 5.11
N ASN A 412 -13.85 -0.62 4.11
CA ASN A 412 -14.31 -0.17 2.79
C ASN A 412 -15.80 -0.47 2.50
N ASP A 413 -16.61 -0.73 3.52
CA ASP A 413 -18.03 -1.07 3.29
C ASP A 413 -18.79 0.10 2.62
N ARG A 414 -19.23 -0.15 1.37
CA ARG A 414 -20.14 0.67 0.55
C ARG A 414 -19.84 2.18 0.56
N LEU A 415 -18.71 2.58 -0.05
CA LEU A 415 -18.49 3.99 -0.39
C LEU A 415 -19.61 4.54 -1.28
N SER A 416 -20.15 5.70 -0.93
CA SER A 416 -21.12 6.42 -1.76
C SER A 416 -20.45 6.88 -3.07
N LYS A 417 -21.27 7.20 -4.07
CA LYS A 417 -20.80 7.71 -5.37
C LYS A 417 -19.91 8.96 -5.21
N ASP A 418 -20.30 9.88 -4.34
CA ASP A 418 -19.55 11.12 -4.08
C ASP A 418 -18.18 10.84 -3.44
N LEU A 419 -18.08 9.81 -2.57
CA LEU A 419 -16.80 9.41 -1.99
C LEU A 419 -15.90 8.77 -3.04
N LYS A 420 -16.45 7.93 -3.93
CA LYS A 420 -15.69 7.35 -5.06
C LYS A 420 -15.10 8.41 -5.99
N GLU A 421 -15.86 9.46 -6.27
CA GLU A 421 -15.41 10.59 -7.10
C GLU A 421 -14.29 11.38 -6.42
N ARG A 422 -14.45 11.69 -5.13
CA ARG A 422 -13.38 12.32 -4.34
C ARG A 422 -12.10 11.48 -4.29
N LEU A 423 -12.22 10.15 -4.29
CA LEU A 423 -11.08 9.23 -4.24
C LEU A 423 -10.29 9.29 -5.54
N TYR A 424 -11.02 9.19 -6.64
CA TYR A 424 -10.47 9.34 -7.97
C TYR A 424 -9.67 10.64 -8.11
N ASP A 425 -10.26 11.77 -7.72
CA ASP A 425 -9.61 13.08 -7.79
C ASP A 425 -8.37 13.17 -6.88
N ALA A 426 -8.44 12.58 -5.68
CA ALA A 426 -7.32 12.57 -4.74
C ALA A 426 -6.13 11.79 -5.30
N TYR A 427 -6.38 10.62 -5.90
CA TYR A 427 -5.34 9.82 -6.56
C TYR A 427 -4.71 10.55 -7.75
N LEU A 428 -5.53 11.10 -8.65
CA LEU A 428 -5.01 11.87 -9.79
C LEU A 428 -4.16 13.05 -9.34
N ARG A 429 -4.59 13.78 -8.31
CA ARG A 429 -3.85 14.91 -7.76
C ARG A 429 -2.53 14.48 -7.12
N HIS A 430 -2.55 13.42 -6.32
CA HIS A 430 -1.37 12.91 -5.64
C HIS A 430 -0.28 12.51 -6.65
N PHE A 431 -0.65 11.75 -7.68
CA PHE A 431 0.28 11.29 -8.72
C PHE A 431 0.46 12.30 -9.87
N SER A 432 -0.15 13.48 -9.76
CA SER A 432 -0.09 14.53 -10.79
C SER A 432 -0.47 14.04 -12.20
N VAL A 433 -1.49 13.18 -12.28
CA VAL A 433 -2.05 12.67 -13.53
C VAL A 433 -3.16 13.60 -14.00
N LYS A 434 -3.07 14.09 -15.23
CA LYS A 434 -4.11 14.92 -15.85
C LYS A 434 -4.82 14.13 -16.94
N ILE A 435 -6.15 14.17 -16.94
CA ILE A 435 -6.98 13.49 -17.95
C ILE A 435 -7.97 14.50 -18.52
N LYS A 436 -7.97 14.72 -19.85
CA LYS A 436 -8.91 15.67 -20.49
C LYS A 436 -10.28 15.05 -20.72
N GLY A 437 -10.31 13.81 -21.22
CA GLY A 437 -11.50 13.03 -21.49
C GLY A 437 -11.34 11.60 -20.96
N ILE A 438 -12.35 11.10 -20.26
CA ILE A 438 -12.40 9.70 -19.81
C ILE A 438 -13.78 9.12 -20.10
N ARG A 439 -13.83 7.92 -20.68
CA ARG A 439 -15.09 7.25 -20.92
C ARG A 439 -15.71 6.77 -19.61
N LYS A 440 -17.03 6.87 -19.48
CA LYS A 440 -17.76 6.58 -18.23
C LYS A 440 -17.55 5.15 -17.69
N ASP A 441 -17.49 4.16 -18.56
CA ASP A 441 -17.21 2.76 -18.19
C ASP A 441 -15.76 2.56 -17.74
N VAL A 442 -14.80 3.32 -18.28
CA VAL A 442 -13.40 3.32 -17.83
C VAL A 442 -13.29 3.97 -16.46
N TYR A 443 -13.92 5.13 -16.27
CA TYR A 443 -14.04 5.77 -14.96
C TYR A 443 -14.62 4.81 -13.92
N ASN A 444 -15.75 4.16 -14.22
CA ASN A 444 -16.39 3.19 -13.32
C ASN A 444 -15.43 2.05 -12.94
N GLN A 445 -14.70 1.48 -13.91
CA GLN A 445 -13.72 0.43 -13.63
C GLN A 445 -12.62 0.88 -12.64
N LEU A 446 -12.14 2.12 -12.77
CA LEU A 446 -11.13 2.66 -11.86
C LEU A 446 -11.70 2.91 -10.45
N VAL A 447 -12.87 3.55 -10.35
CA VAL A 447 -13.44 3.89 -9.04
C VAL A 447 -14.09 2.72 -8.30
N ASP A 448 -14.40 1.64 -9.01
CA ASP A 448 -14.89 0.39 -8.42
C ASP A 448 -13.76 -0.56 -8.01
N ASN A 449 -12.52 -0.31 -8.44
CA ASN A 449 -11.34 -1.11 -8.09
C ASN A 449 -10.15 -0.22 -7.70
N PHE A 450 -9.96 0.02 -6.39
CA PHE A 450 -8.92 0.92 -5.89
C PHE A 450 -7.50 0.46 -6.19
N LEU A 451 -7.26 -0.86 -6.28
CA LEU A 451 -5.95 -1.36 -6.64
C LEU A 451 -5.64 -1.08 -8.11
N LEU A 452 -6.63 -1.22 -8.99
CA LEU A 452 -6.51 -0.84 -10.39
C LEU A 452 -6.32 0.68 -10.54
N LEU A 453 -7.07 1.51 -9.81
CA LEU A 453 -6.88 2.96 -9.77
C LEU A 453 -5.45 3.32 -9.36
N ARG A 454 -4.95 2.69 -8.30
CA ARG A 454 -3.58 2.90 -7.81
C ARG A 454 -2.54 2.52 -8.86
N ILE A 455 -2.66 1.32 -9.46
CA ILE A 455 -1.77 0.86 -10.54
C ILE A 455 -1.80 1.85 -11.71
N PHE A 456 -3.00 2.30 -12.11
CA PHE A 456 -3.19 3.26 -13.19
C PHE A 456 -2.48 4.58 -12.89
N THR A 457 -2.72 5.19 -11.73
CA THR A 457 -2.15 6.49 -11.40
C THR A 457 -0.66 6.46 -11.12
N GLU A 458 -0.14 5.38 -10.53
CA GLU A 458 1.30 5.20 -10.35
C GLU A 458 2.00 5.04 -11.71
N THR A 459 1.42 4.27 -12.64
CA THR A 459 2.01 4.06 -13.98
C THR A 459 2.06 5.35 -14.80
N TYR A 460 1.00 6.16 -14.74
CA TYR A 460 0.90 7.41 -15.49
C TYR A 460 1.34 8.64 -14.69
N GLN A 461 2.10 8.46 -13.61
CA GLN A 461 2.53 9.55 -12.75
C GLN A 461 3.20 10.69 -13.54
N ASN A 462 2.80 11.94 -13.26
CA ASN A 462 3.24 13.16 -13.94
C ASN A 462 2.90 13.26 -15.44
N GLN A 463 1.98 12.43 -15.95
CA GLN A 463 1.58 12.46 -17.36
C GLN A 463 0.25 13.19 -17.58
N GLU A 464 0.09 13.71 -18.81
CA GLU A 464 -1.16 14.27 -19.30
C GLU A 464 -1.74 13.36 -20.38
N LEU A 465 -2.88 12.74 -20.08
CA LEU A 465 -3.63 11.87 -20.96
C LEU A 465 -4.75 12.69 -21.62
N THR A 466 -4.86 12.62 -22.95
CA THR A 466 -5.91 13.33 -23.68
C THR A 466 -7.24 12.61 -23.53
N ASP A 467 -7.42 11.48 -24.20
CA ASP A 467 -8.68 10.73 -24.23
C ASP A 467 -8.43 9.28 -23.80
N VAL A 468 -8.99 8.91 -22.64
CA VAL A 468 -8.85 7.57 -22.06
C VAL A 468 -10.08 6.74 -22.39
N ASP A 469 -9.98 6.06 -23.53
CA ASP A 469 -11.00 5.16 -24.07
C ASP A 469 -10.86 3.70 -23.59
N ASP A 470 -9.72 3.28 -23.06
CA ASP A 470 -9.59 2.00 -22.38
C ASP A 470 -8.42 2.12 -21.39
N ILE A 471 -8.37 1.20 -20.44
CA ILE A 471 -7.26 1.03 -19.51
C ILE A 471 -6.09 0.32 -20.19
N TYR A 472 -6.37 -0.50 -21.22
CA TYR A 472 -5.42 -1.37 -21.91
C TYR A 472 -4.61 -2.19 -20.91
N LYS A 473 -5.30 -3.02 -20.11
CA LYS A 473 -4.75 -3.69 -18.92
C LYS A 473 -3.43 -4.42 -19.16
N GLU A 474 -3.24 -5.06 -20.32
CA GLU A 474 -1.97 -5.70 -20.67
C GLU A 474 -0.81 -4.69 -20.70
N GLU A 475 -0.98 -3.55 -21.38
CA GLU A 475 0.05 -2.51 -21.45
C GLU A 475 0.25 -1.82 -20.11
N LEU A 476 -0.84 -1.57 -19.38
CA LEU A 476 -0.78 -0.99 -18.05
C LEU A 476 0.04 -1.89 -17.12
N PHE A 477 -0.26 -3.18 -17.07
CA PHE A 477 0.44 -4.11 -16.20
C PHE A 477 1.88 -4.35 -16.63
N ASP A 478 2.19 -4.34 -17.93
CA ASP A 478 3.57 -4.37 -18.43
C ASP A 478 4.38 -3.15 -17.99
N ALA A 479 3.83 -1.96 -18.16
CA ALA A 479 4.47 -0.71 -17.74
C ALA A 479 4.64 -0.67 -16.21
N TYR A 480 3.61 -1.07 -15.47
CA TYR A 480 3.64 -1.11 -14.02
C TYR A 480 4.65 -2.10 -13.46
N TYR A 481 4.73 -3.30 -14.06
CA TYR A 481 5.72 -4.31 -13.70
C TYR A 481 7.14 -3.77 -13.85
N LYS A 482 7.44 -3.11 -14.98
CA LYS A 482 8.75 -2.50 -15.25
C LYS A 482 9.08 -1.40 -14.24
N LEU A 483 8.11 -0.50 -13.98
CA LEU A 483 8.24 0.55 -12.98
C LEU A 483 8.61 -0.02 -11.60
N LYS A 484 7.91 -1.06 -11.13
CA LYS A 484 8.22 -1.67 -9.82
C LYS A 484 9.55 -2.41 -9.79
N CYS A 485 9.97 -3.00 -10.89
CA CYS A 485 11.32 -3.55 -10.98
C CYS A 485 12.39 -2.47 -10.79
N GLU A 486 12.23 -1.33 -11.46
CA GLU A 486 13.17 -0.20 -11.38
C GLU A 486 13.18 0.44 -9.98
N GLU A 487 12.01 0.68 -9.39
CA GLU A 487 11.88 1.24 -8.04
C GLU A 487 12.62 0.39 -7.00
N VAL A 488 12.43 -0.93 -7.01
CA VAL A 488 13.05 -1.81 -6.01
C VAL A 488 14.55 -1.90 -6.20
N ASN A 489 15.01 -2.02 -7.45
CA ASN A 489 16.44 -2.03 -7.76
C ASN A 489 17.12 -0.71 -7.35
N SER A 490 16.43 0.43 -7.47
CA SER A 490 16.95 1.72 -7.02
C SER A 490 17.13 1.80 -5.50
N LYS A 491 16.18 1.26 -4.71
CA LYS A 491 16.24 1.26 -3.24
C LYS A 491 17.37 0.40 -2.69
N LEU A 492 17.68 -0.71 -3.38
CA LEU A 492 18.78 -1.61 -3.01
C LEU A 492 20.18 -1.01 -3.27
N THR A 493 20.28 0.00 -4.13
CA THR A 493 21.56 0.64 -4.50
C THR A 493 21.80 1.95 -3.76
N SER A 494 20.76 2.58 -3.20
CA SER A 494 20.85 3.73 -2.30
C SER A 494 21.25 3.30 -0.88
N ASN A 495 22.12 4.08 -0.22
CA ASN A 495 22.44 3.93 1.22
C ASN A 495 21.21 4.30 2.09
N ASP A 496 20.16 3.49 2.05
CA ASP A 496 19.09 3.58 3.05
C ASP A 496 19.66 3.24 4.44
N GLU A 497 19.07 3.82 5.50
CA GLU A 497 19.45 3.67 6.92
C GLU A 497 19.67 2.21 7.40
N PHE A 498 19.22 1.23 6.61
CA PHE A 498 19.28 -0.19 6.93
C PHE A 498 20.54 -0.91 6.41
N ASN A 499 21.41 -0.27 5.60
CA ASN A 499 22.67 -0.84 5.10
C ASN A 499 22.54 -2.29 4.57
N LEU A 500 21.44 -2.58 3.88
CA LEU A 500 21.15 -3.91 3.37
C LEU A 500 22.12 -4.24 2.22
N LYS A 501 22.85 -5.34 2.35
CA LYS A 501 23.74 -5.88 1.31
C LYS A 501 23.20 -7.25 0.90
N GLY A 502 22.79 -7.41 -0.36
CA GLY A 502 22.29 -8.66 -0.92
C GLY A 502 22.09 -8.58 -2.43
N HIS A 503 21.84 -9.73 -3.09
CA HIS A 503 21.57 -9.83 -4.52
C HIS A 503 20.08 -10.12 -4.75
N PHE A 504 19.22 -9.12 -4.56
CA PHE A 504 17.78 -9.27 -4.78
C PHE A 504 17.38 -8.82 -6.20
N ASP A 505 16.67 -9.70 -6.92
CA ASP A 505 16.03 -9.39 -8.21
C ASP A 505 14.54 -9.79 -8.18
N ILE A 506 13.67 -8.78 -8.10
CA ILE A 506 12.21 -8.95 -8.14
C ILE A 506 11.73 -9.65 -9.41
N LYS A 507 12.42 -9.46 -10.55
CA LYS A 507 12.04 -10.10 -11.81
C LYS A 507 12.23 -11.61 -11.71
N ASP A 508 13.37 -12.04 -11.18
CA ASP A 508 13.65 -13.46 -10.95
C ASP A 508 12.70 -14.05 -9.91
N PHE A 509 12.41 -13.32 -8.84
CA PHE A 509 11.44 -13.73 -7.83
C PHE A 509 10.04 -14.01 -8.41
N LEU A 510 9.45 -13.02 -9.12
CA LEU A 510 8.12 -13.16 -9.70
C LEU A 510 8.09 -14.24 -10.79
N LYS A 511 9.21 -14.41 -11.52
CA LYS A 511 9.38 -15.52 -12.46
C LYS A 511 9.30 -16.87 -11.73
N LYS A 512 10.08 -17.07 -10.65
CA LYS A 512 10.07 -18.32 -9.87
C LYS A 512 8.70 -18.63 -9.28
N VAL A 513 8.01 -17.61 -8.75
CA VAL A 513 6.63 -17.76 -8.25
C VAL A 513 5.72 -18.27 -9.38
N THR A 514 5.78 -17.65 -10.56
CA THR A 514 4.95 -18.02 -11.72
C THR A 514 5.29 -19.42 -12.25
N GLU A 515 6.57 -19.75 -12.34
CA GLU A 515 7.08 -21.06 -12.74
C GLU A 515 6.58 -22.17 -11.80
N HIS A 516 6.62 -21.92 -10.49
CA HIS A 516 6.07 -22.83 -9.50
C HIS A 516 4.56 -23.03 -9.68
N MET A 517 3.80 -21.95 -9.93
CA MET A 517 2.34 -22.04 -10.15
C MET A 517 2.00 -22.91 -11.36
N ILE A 518 2.75 -22.76 -12.46
CA ILE A 518 2.56 -23.55 -13.69
C ILE A 518 2.93 -25.01 -13.47
N ALA A 519 4.12 -25.27 -12.90
CA ALA A 519 4.62 -26.62 -12.68
C ALA A 519 3.73 -27.45 -11.73
N ASN A 520 3.17 -26.81 -10.70
CA ASN A 520 2.36 -27.48 -9.68
C ASN A 520 0.85 -27.33 -9.89
N LYS A 521 0.41 -26.60 -10.93
CA LYS A 521 -1.01 -26.32 -11.21
C LYS A 521 -1.75 -25.72 -10.00
N LYS A 522 -1.06 -24.87 -9.25
CA LYS A 522 -1.58 -24.17 -8.06
C LYS A 522 -1.38 -22.67 -8.23
N PHE A 523 -2.47 -21.94 -8.40
CA PHE A 523 -2.46 -20.51 -8.75
C PHE A 523 -2.63 -19.57 -7.54
N ALA A 524 -2.49 -20.12 -6.34
CA ALA A 524 -2.51 -19.41 -5.07
C ALA A 524 -1.70 -20.23 -4.06
N ASN A 525 -1.32 -19.58 -2.96
CA ASN A 525 -0.62 -20.15 -1.82
C ASN A 525 0.69 -20.86 -2.23
N VAL A 526 1.55 -20.16 -2.97
CA VAL A 526 2.87 -20.69 -3.38
C VAL A 526 3.77 -20.77 -2.15
N PRO A 527 4.29 -21.94 -1.75
CA PRO A 527 5.13 -22.05 -0.56
C PRO A 527 6.38 -21.18 -0.66
N LEU A 528 6.62 -20.35 0.35
CA LEU A 528 7.75 -19.42 0.34
C LEU A 528 9.11 -20.15 0.33
N ASP A 529 9.18 -21.28 1.04
CA ASP A 529 10.36 -22.15 1.13
C ASP A 529 10.72 -22.81 -0.21
N ASP A 530 9.77 -22.93 -1.14
CA ASP A 530 10.02 -23.47 -2.49
C ASP A 530 10.58 -22.41 -3.45
N ILE A 531 10.55 -21.13 -3.06
CA ILE A 531 10.97 -19.99 -3.89
C ILE A 531 12.30 -19.39 -3.38
N ILE A 532 12.48 -19.32 -2.06
CA ILE A 532 13.65 -18.70 -1.43
C ILE A 532 14.56 -19.80 -0.87
N GLU A 533 15.68 -20.03 -1.56
CA GLU A 533 16.66 -21.06 -1.18
C GLU A 533 17.73 -20.55 -0.19
N ASP A 534 18.03 -19.25 -0.15
CA ASP A 534 19.11 -18.67 0.65
C ASP A 534 18.59 -17.89 1.88
N ASP A 535 19.06 -18.28 3.07
CA ASP A 535 18.75 -17.62 4.35
C ASP A 535 19.28 -16.19 4.43
N ILE A 536 20.34 -15.84 3.68
CA ILE A 536 20.97 -14.52 3.72
C ILE A 536 20.06 -13.45 3.10
N ASP A 537 19.40 -13.77 1.99
CA ASP A 537 18.52 -12.85 1.26
C ASP A 537 17.05 -12.96 1.70
N ARG A 538 16.67 -13.98 2.50
CA ARG A 538 15.29 -14.21 2.95
C ARG A 538 14.65 -13.00 3.64
N GLU A 539 15.41 -12.26 4.45
CA GLU A 539 14.92 -11.03 5.10
C GLU A 539 14.55 -9.94 4.09
N LEU A 540 15.31 -9.82 2.99
CA LEU A 540 15.03 -8.87 1.91
C LEU A 540 13.74 -9.22 1.16
N TYR A 541 13.56 -10.51 0.84
CA TYR A 541 12.34 -11.00 0.20
C TYR A 541 11.10 -10.79 1.08
N ILE A 542 11.19 -11.13 2.37
CA ILE A 542 10.07 -10.93 3.31
C ILE A 542 9.70 -9.46 3.39
N ARG A 543 10.71 -8.57 3.52
CA ARG A 543 10.47 -7.14 3.56
C ARG A 543 9.85 -6.62 2.27
N PHE A 544 10.29 -7.10 1.11
CA PHE A 544 9.66 -6.78 -0.17
C PHE A 544 8.18 -7.21 -0.21
N LEU A 545 7.86 -8.43 0.24
CA LEU A 545 6.49 -8.94 0.29
C LEU A 545 5.58 -8.17 1.26
N ASP A 546 6.15 -7.59 2.31
CA ASP A 546 5.42 -6.76 3.28
C ASP A 546 5.30 -5.29 2.83
N GLU A 547 6.19 -4.80 1.95
CA GLU A 547 6.19 -3.42 1.46
C GLU A 547 5.52 -3.22 0.09
N ASN A 548 5.43 -4.26 -0.75
CA ASN A 548 4.94 -4.14 -2.12
C ASN A 548 3.43 -4.36 -2.24
N ILE A 549 2.84 -3.91 -3.36
CA ILE A 549 1.41 -4.06 -3.63
C ILE A 549 1.07 -5.18 -4.62
N LEU A 550 2.04 -5.71 -5.36
CA LEU A 550 1.85 -6.76 -6.38
C LEU A 550 1.60 -8.13 -5.74
N VAL A 551 2.44 -8.46 -4.76
CA VAL A 551 2.45 -9.74 -4.06
C VAL A 551 2.44 -9.51 -2.56
N LYS A 552 1.92 -10.50 -1.83
CA LYS A 552 1.77 -10.49 -0.38
C LYS A 552 2.20 -11.84 0.18
N ARG A 553 2.76 -11.80 1.39
CA ARG A 553 2.96 -12.99 2.22
C ARG A 553 1.66 -13.36 2.93
N ASP A 554 1.28 -14.63 2.96
CA ASP A 554 0.04 -15.14 3.57
C ASP A 554 0.32 -16.40 4.39
N LEU A 555 -0.67 -16.87 5.16
CA LEU A 555 -0.61 -18.15 5.88
C LEU A 555 -1.53 -19.17 5.22
N ASP A 556 -0.95 -20.31 4.80
CA ASP A 556 -1.76 -21.44 4.40
C ASP A 556 -2.28 -22.19 5.64
N THR A 557 -3.60 -22.13 5.85
CA THR A 557 -4.31 -22.77 6.96
C THR A 557 -4.94 -24.10 6.57
N SER A 558 -4.82 -24.53 5.31
CA SER A 558 -5.42 -25.78 4.82
C SER A 558 -4.74 -27.03 5.42
N ASN A 559 -3.45 -26.95 5.74
CA ASN A 559 -2.70 -28.02 6.42
C ASN A 559 -2.82 -27.90 7.94
N THR A 560 -3.94 -28.36 8.49
CA THR A 560 -4.26 -28.31 9.94
C THR A 560 -3.41 -29.24 10.84
N MET A 561 -2.54 -30.10 10.29
CA MET A 561 -1.74 -31.07 11.07
C MET A 561 -0.31 -30.62 11.41
N PHE A 562 0.25 -29.66 10.65
CA PHE A 562 1.58 -29.10 10.88
C PHE A 562 1.46 -27.57 10.87
N ALA A 563 2.38 -26.86 11.52
CA ALA A 563 2.30 -25.40 11.66
C ALA A 563 2.00 -24.71 10.32
N ALA A 564 1.11 -23.71 10.33
CA ALA A 564 0.77 -22.91 9.15
C ALA A 564 2.05 -22.46 8.43
N SER A 565 2.17 -22.82 7.15
CA SER A 565 3.32 -22.48 6.30
C SER A 565 3.12 -21.11 5.66
N GLU A 566 4.19 -20.33 5.60
CA GLU A 566 4.17 -19.05 4.88
C GLU A 566 4.11 -19.29 3.38
N VAL A 567 3.20 -18.57 2.72
CA VAL A 567 2.99 -18.65 1.28
C VAL A 567 3.00 -17.27 0.64
N VAL A 568 3.23 -17.24 -0.67
CA VAL A 568 3.16 -16.04 -1.51
C VAL A 568 1.86 -16.08 -2.31
N ASN A 569 1.14 -14.96 -2.29
CA ASN A 569 -0.05 -14.72 -3.09
C ASN A 569 0.10 -13.41 -3.84
N PHE A 570 -0.55 -13.30 -5.00
CA PHE A 570 -0.75 -12.00 -5.63
C PHE A 570 -1.83 -11.22 -4.86
N THR A 571 -1.65 -9.91 -4.77
CA THR A 571 -2.66 -9.03 -4.16
C THR A 571 -3.80 -8.75 -5.15
N PHE A 572 -3.53 -8.87 -6.46
CA PHE A 572 -4.50 -8.67 -7.53
C PHE A 572 -4.52 -9.86 -8.49
N ASP A 573 -5.65 -10.57 -8.56
CA ASP A 573 -5.79 -11.76 -9.40
C ASP A 573 -5.58 -11.47 -10.89
N GLU A 574 -6.06 -10.33 -11.40
CA GLU A 574 -5.83 -9.98 -12.81
C GLU A 574 -4.33 -9.78 -13.12
N PHE A 575 -3.55 -9.29 -12.15
CA PHE A 575 -2.11 -9.14 -12.33
C PHE A 575 -1.40 -10.50 -12.28
N ARG A 576 -1.84 -11.42 -11.40
CA ARG A 576 -1.38 -12.83 -11.41
C ARG A 576 -1.59 -13.43 -12.78
N ASP A 577 -2.82 -13.36 -13.28
CA ASP A 577 -3.20 -14.00 -14.53
C ASP A 577 -2.43 -13.42 -15.72
N TYR A 578 -2.15 -12.12 -15.70
CA TYR A 578 -1.23 -11.47 -16.63
C TYR A 578 0.19 -12.04 -16.53
N THR A 579 0.76 -12.17 -15.32
CA THR A 579 2.13 -12.72 -15.16
C THR A 579 2.22 -14.18 -15.64
N ILE A 580 1.20 -15.00 -15.36
CA ILE A 580 1.10 -16.38 -15.86
C ILE A 580 1.07 -16.38 -17.39
N SER A 581 0.14 -15.64 -18.02
CA SER A 581 0.02 -15.61 -19.48
C SER A 581 1.27 -15.09 -20.17
N LYS A 582 1.92 -14.09 -19.59
CA LYS A 582 3.19 -13.57 -20.09
C LYS A 582 4.30 -14.59 -19.99
N TYR A 583 4.43 -15.29 -18.86
CA TYR A 583 5.40 -16.38 -18.72
C TYR A 583 5.16 -17.48 -19.76
N MET A 584 3.89 -17.87 -19.95
CA MET A 584 3.52 -18.89 -20.92
C MET A 584 3.97 -18.51 -22.35
N VAL A 585 3.80 -17.26 -22.76
CA VAL A 585 4.17 -16.80 -24.11
C VAL A 585 5.67 -16.53 -24.26
N GLU A 586 6.31 -15.94 -23.26
CA GLU A 586 7.73 -15.53 -23.34
C GLU A 586 8.72 -16.66 -23.02
N TYR A 587 8.32 -17.63 -22.18
CA TYR A 587 9.22 -18.70 -21.70
C TYR A 587 8.73 -20.09 -22.07
N LEU A 588 7.48 -20.45 -21.76
CA LEU A 588 6.99 -21.82 -21.95
C LEU A 588 6.84 -22.16 -23.43
N LEU A 589 6.13 -21.35 -24.22
CA LEU A 589 5.89 -21.57 -25.64
C LEU A 589 7.20 -21.71 -26.45
N PRO A 590 8.24 -20.86 -26.25
CA PRO A 590 9.53 -21.05 -26.92
C PRO A 590 10.31 -22.28 -26.44
N SER A 591 10.14 -22.70 -25.18
CA SER A 591 10.90 -23.82 -24.59
C SER A 591 10.28 -25.18 -24.91
N SER A 592 8.95 -25.29 -24.83
CA SER A 592 8.18 -26.47 -25.23
C SER A 592 6.77 -26.05 -25.64
N LYS A 593 6.52 -26.13 -26.94
CA LYS A 593 5.19 -25.88 -27.51
C LYS A 593 4.17 -26.89 -27.01
N GLU A 594 4.56 -28.16 -26.89
CA GLU A 594 3.68 -29.24 -26.41
C GLU A 594 3.23 -29.00 -24.97
N GLU A 595 4.13 -28.58 -24.07
CA GLU A 595 3.79 -28.26 -22.68
C GLU A 595 2.88 -27.03 -22.60
N PHE A 596 3.14 -26.00 -23.41
CA PHE A 596 2.27 -24.82 -23.52
C PHE A 596 0.84 -25.22 -23.95
N GLU A 597 0.72 -25.97 -25.05
CA GLU A 597 -0.59 -26.36 -25.57
C GLU A 597 -1.35 -27.27 -24.59
N SER A 598 -0.64 -28.21 -23.97
CA SER A 598 -1.18 -29.08 -22.93
C SER A 598 -1.67 -28.26 -21.73
N PHE A 599 -0.88 -27.28 -21.29
CA PHE A 599 -1.28 -26.41 -20.18
C PHE A 599 -2.57 -25.65 -20.49
N VAL A 600 -2.67 -25.04 -21.67
CA VAL A 600 -3.87 -24.28 -22.10
C VAL A 600 -5.10 -25.19 -22.10
N LYS A 601 -5.00 -26.39 -22.69
CA LYS A 601 -6.11 -27.33 -22.79
C LYS A 601 -6.54 -27.89 -21.43
N ASP A 602 -5.58 -28.22 -20.58
CA ASP A 602 -5.85 -28.92 -19.32
C ASP A 602 -6.21 -27.98 -18.16
N ASN A 603 -5.79 -26.71 -18.19
CA ASN A 603 -5.91 -25.79 -17.04
C ASN A 603 -6.74 -24.54 -17.31
N LEU A 604 -7.08 -24.22 -18.57
CA LEU A 604 -8.01 -23.14 -18.89
C LEU A 604 -9.39 -23.72 -19.25
N THR A 605 -10.02 -24.34 -18.25
CA THR A 605 -11.36 -24.93 -18.34
C THR A 605 -12.40 -24.07 -17.61
N ASP A 606 -13.70 -24.30 -17.85
CA ASP A 606 -14.80 -23.49 -17.26
C ASP A 606 -14.80 -23.45 -15.72
N GLU A 607 -14.19 -24.44 -15.07
CA GLU A 607 -14.08 -24.53 -13.60
C GLU A 607 -12.80 -23.85 -13.06
N ALA A 608 -11.86 -23.50 -13.94
CA ALA A 608 -10.56 -22.99 -13.53
C ALA A 608 -10.64 -21.52 -13.09
N PRO A 609 -10.11 -21.17 -11.90
CA PRO A 609 -10.16 -19.80 -11.39
C PRO A 609 -9.35 -18.80 -12.22
N ILE A 610 -8.41 -19.28 -13.04
CA ILE A 610 -7.55 -18.47 -13.91
C ILE A 610 -8.09 -18.33 -15.33
N LEU A 611 -9.19 -19.02 -15.69
CA LEU A 611 -9.68 -19.05 -17.07
C LEU A 611 -9.92 -17.63 -17.61
N GLU A 612 -10.71 -16.82 -16.91
CA GLU A 612 -11.12 -15.50 -17.40
C GLU A 612 -9.91 -14.58 -17.62
N GLY A 613 -9.02 -14.45 -16.64
CA GLY A 613 -7.85 -13.59 -16.76
C GLY A 613 -6.84 -14.13 -17.76
N CYS A 614 -6.40 -15.40 -17.61
CA CYS A 614 -5.34 -15.93 -18.46
C CYS A 614 -5.75 -15.99 -19.94
N SER A 615 -6.98 -16.41 -20.24
CA SER A 615 -7.48 -16.40 -21.61
C SER A 615 -7.48 -15.00 -22.22
N SER A 616 -7.91 -13.98 -21.45
CA SER A 616 -7.93 -12.59 -21.91
C SER A 616 -6.52 -12.07 -22.21
N PHE A 617 -5.56 -12.31 -21.32
CA PHE A 617 -4.17 -11.87 -21.54
C PHE A 617 -3.46 -12.66 -22.65
N LEU A 618 -3.74 -13.96 -22.81
CA LEU A 618 -3.23 -14.73 -23.95
C LEU A 618 -3.76 -14.17 -25.27
N PHE A 619 -5.05 -13.80 -25.32
CA PHE A 619 -5.63 -13.13 -26.48
C PHE A 619 -4.94 -11.78 -26.75
N TYR A 620 -4.75 -10.92 -25.75
CA TYR A 620 -4.07 -9.63 -25.94
C TYR A 620 -2.63 -9.80 -26.44
N LEU A 621 -1.88 -10.73 -25.84
CA LEU A 621 -0.50 -11.02 -26.23
C LEU A 621 -0.42 -11.58 -27.66
N SER A 622 -1.37 -12.41 -28.08
CA SER A 622 -1.40 -12.96 -29.45
C SER A 622 -1.59 -11.85 -30.50
N LYS A 623 -2.41 -10.84 -30.18
CA LYS A 623 -2.67 -9.69 -31.05
C LYS A 623 -1.48 -8.73 -31.13
N LYS A 624 -0.93 -8.34 -29.99
CA LYS A 624 0.23 -7.43 -29.90
C LYS A 624 1.48 -8.00 -30.57
N GLY A 625 1.76 -9.28 -30.37
CA GLY A 625 2.91 -9.97 -30.95
C GLY A 625 2.77 -10.32 -32.44
N LYS A 626 1.58 -10.16 -33.02
CA LYS A 626 1.23 -10.64 -34.37
C LYS A 626 1.63 -12.10 -34.60
N ASN A 627 1.54 -12.92 -33.54
CA ASN A 627 1.88 -14.34 -33.59
C ASN A 627 0.67 -15.10 -34.15
N SER A 628 0.71 -15.35 -35.46
CA SER A 628 -0.37 -16.04 -36.18
C SER A 628 -0.57 -17.47 -35.70
N GLU A 629 0.52 -18.17 -35.36
CA GLU A 629 0.48 -19.54 -34.86
C GLU A 629 -0.20 -19.62 -33.49
N LEU A 630 0.15 -18.72 -32.58
CA LEU A 630 -0.53 -18.61 -31.28
C LEU A 630 -2.01 -18.26 -31.48
N THR A 631 -2.32 -17.29 -32.35
CA THR A 631 -3.71 -16.89 -32.60
C THR A 631 -4.54 -18.04 -33.15
N GLN A 632 -4.00 -18.81 -34.10
CA GLN A 632 -4.67 -19.98 -34.67
C GLN A 632 -4.92 -21.06 -33.61
N PHE A 633 -3.93 -21.35 -32.76
CA PHE A 633 -4.10 -22.31 -31.68
C PHE A 633 -5.16 -21.86 -30.66
N LEU A 634 -5.16 -20.58 -30.28
CA LEU A 634 -6.16 -20.06 -29.34
C LEU A 634 -7.58 -20.11 -29.91
N GLN A 635 -7.76 -19.88 -31.22
CA GLN A 635 -9.05 -19.98 -31.90
C GLN A 635 -9.68 -21.39 -31.85
N GLU A 636 -8.89 -22.43 -31.62
CA GLU A 636 -9.37 -23.80 -31.48
C GLU A 636 -9.90 -24.11 -30.07
N GLN A 637 -9.74 -23.21 -29.10
CA GLN A 637 -10.16 -23.43 -27.72
C GLN A 637 -11.64 -23.08 -27.50
N GLU A 638 -12.35 -23.87 -26.69
CA GLU A 638 -13.80 -23.72 -26.45
C GLU A 638 -14.18 -22.35 -25.84
N TRP A 639 -13.28 -21.76 -25.06
CA TRP A 639 -13.50 -20.46 -24.41
C TRP A 639 -13.23 -19.26 -25.34
N TYR A 640 -12.66 -19.48 -26.53
CA TYR A 640 -12.14 -18.41 -27.37
C TYR A 640 -13.21 -17.40 -27.77
N ASP A 641 -14.37 -17.84 -28.25
CA ASP A 641 -15.44 -16.95 -28.74
C ASP A 641 -15.85 -15.92 -27.66
N LYS A 642 -16.04 -16.38 -26.42
CA LYS A 642 -16.39 -15.52 -25.28
C LYS A 642 -15.27 -14.53 -24.96
N THR A 643 -14.01 -14.97 -25.01
CA THR A 643 -12.85 -14.11 -24.73
C THR A 643 -12.59 -13.12 -25.86
N PHE A 644 -12.76 -13.54 -27.11
CA PHE A 644 -12.64 -12.70 -28.30
C PHE A 644 -13.62 -11.53 -28.25
N ILE A 645 -14.92 -11.77 -27.98
CA ILE A 645 -15.93 -10.70 -27.89
C ILE A 645 -15.64 -9.72 -26.75
N ARG A 646 -15.18 -10.22 -25.59
CA ARG A 646 -14.78 -9.37 -24.47
C ARG A 646 -13.52 -8.54 -24.79
N GLY A 647 -12.56 -9.15 -25.49
CA GLY A 647 -11.22 -8.62 -25.69
C GLY A 647 -11.07 -7.71 -26.91
N ILE A 648 -11.71 -8.01 -28.05
CA ILE A 648 -11.46 -7.32 -29.33
C ILE A 648 -11.78 -5.83 -29.29
N PHE A 649 -12.75 -5.42 -28.47
CA PHE A 649 -13.07 -4.01 -28.30
C PHE A 649 -12.09 -3.28 -27.37
N SER A 650 -11.26 -4.00 -26.62
CA SER A 650 -10.30 -3.51 -25.62
C SER A 650 -8.84 -3.64 -26.07
N ILE A 651 -8.58 -3.91 -27.35
CA ILE A 651 -7.26 -3.73 -27.98
C ILE A 651 -7.23 -2.45 -28.80
N LYS A 652 -6.02 -1.99 -29.15
CA LYS A 652 -5.86 -0.77 -29.94
C LYS A 652 -6.37 -1.00 -31.36
N ASP A 653 -6.95 0.04 -31.96
CA ASP A 653 -7.58 -0.07 -33.28
C ASP A 653 -6.59 -0.45 -34.40
N ASN A 654 -5.31 -0.11 -34.23
CA ASN A 654 -4.23 -0.50 -35.15
C ASN A 654 -3.74 -1.96 -34.99
N GLU A 655 -4.24 -2.68 -33.98
CA GLU A 655 -3.96 -4.11 -33.75
C GLU A 655 -5.05 -5.02 -34.32
N ILE A 656 -6.19 -4.44 -34.73
CA ILE A 656 -7.31 -5.16 -35.33
C ILE A 656 -7.02 -5.42 -36.81
N ILE A 657 -7.14 -6.67 -37.25
CA ILE A 657 -6.93 -7.07 -38.65
C ILE A 657 -8.23 -7.53 -39.31
N GLU A 658 -8.22 -7.68 -40.64
CA GLU A 658 -9.39 -8.06 -41.44
C GLU A 658 -9.98 -9.43 -41.02
N ASP A 659 -9.13 -10.38 -40.65
CA ASP A 659 -9.56 -11.70 -40.14
C ASP A 659 -10.41 -11.56 -38.85
N ASP A 660 -10.13 -10.58 -38.00
CA ASP A 660 -10.91 -10.31 -36.79
C ASP A 660 -12.30 -9.78 -37.11
N ILE A 661 -12.40 -8.93 -38.14
CA ILE A 661 -13.67 -8.42 -38.64
C ILE A 661 -14.49 -9.57 -39.23
N GLY A 662 -13.87 -10.45 -40.03
CA GLY A 662 -14.50 -11.65 -40.57
C GLY A 662 -15.02 -12.57 -39.47
N TYR A 663 -14.23 -12.77 -38.40
CA TYR A 663 -14.63 -13.58 -37.26
C TYR A 663 -15.76 -12.95 -36.44
N LEU A 664 -15.74 -11.63 -36.24
CA LEU A 664 -16.86 -10.89 -35.62
C LEU A 664 -18.17 -11.09 -36.39
N LYS A 665 -18.15 -11.00 -37.72
CA LYS A 665 -19.33 -11.25 -38.58
C LYS A 665 -19.87 -12.67 -38.39
N LYS A 666 -18.97 -13.66 -38.36
CA LYS A 666 -19.33 -15.06 -38.10
C LYS A 666 -20.02 -15.21 -36.73
N LEU A 667 -19.45 -14.63 -35.67
CA LEU A 667 -20.01 -14.72 -34.33
C LEU A 667 -21.36 -14.01 -34.22
N PHE A 668 -21.50 -12.84 -34.83
CA PHE A 668 -22.77 -12.11 -34.88
C PHE A 668 -23.90 -12.97 -35.43
N ASN A 669 -23.65 -13.69 -36.51
CA ASN A 669 -24.65 -14.54 -37.17
C ASN A 669 -24.86 -15.90 -36.50
N SER A 670 -24.03 -16.25 -35.50
CA SER A 670 -24.08 -17.58 -34.86
C SER A 670 -25.00 -17.64 -33.64
N ASP A 671 -25.13 -16.55 -32.89
CA ASP A 671 -25.83 -16.54 -31.60
C ASP A 671 -26.38 -15.14 -31.26
N LYS A 672 -27.59 -15.11 -30.71
CA LYS A 672 -28.31 -13.88 -30.32
C LYS A 672 -27.58 -13.05 -29.28
N ASP A 673 -26.90 -13.71 -28.34
CA ASP A 673 -26.13 -13.04 -27.31
C ASP A 673 -24.89 -12.37 -27.88
N TYR A 674 -24.19 -13.02 -28.82
CA TYR A 674 -23.08 -12.39 -29.54
C TYR A 674 -23.54 -11.21 -30.39
N ALA A 675 -24.62 -11.36 -31.17
CA ALA A 675 -25.22 -10.24 -31.91
C ALA A 675 -25.49 -9.05 -30.99
N ARG A 676 -26.14 -9.29 -29.86
CA ARG A 676 -26.44 -8.28 -28.83
C ARG A 676 -25.18 -7.61 -28.27
N GLN A 677 -24.19 -8.38 -27.86
CA GLN A 677 -22.94 -7.84 -27.28
C GLN A 677 -22.18 -6.99 -28.30
N ILE A 678 -22.06 -7.46 -29.55
CA ILE A 678 -21.40 -6.76 -30.65
C ILE A 678 -22.12 -5.45 -30.94
N SER A 679 -23.46 -5.47 -31.11
CA SER A 679 -24.26 -4.26 -31.35
C SER A 679 -24.06 -3.23 -30.24
N ILE A 680 -24.09 -3.63 -28.97
CA ILE A 680 -23.89 -2.71 -27.83
C ILE A 680 -22.51 -2.05 -27.90
N LYS A 681 -21.45 -2.82 -28.18
CA LYS A 681 -20.09 -2.28 -28.26
C LYS A 681 -19.92 -1.38 -29.48
N LEU A 682 -20.50 -1.72 -30.62
CA LEU A 682 -20.42 -0.87 -31.82
C LEU A 682 -21.18 0.46 -31.63
N VAL A 683 -22.39 0.42 -31.06
CA VAL A 683 -23.23 1.62 -30.85
C VAL A 683 -22.68 2.53 -29.75
N TYR A 684 -22.37 2.01 -28.57
CA TYR A 684 -21.98 2.87 -27.45
C TYR A 684 -20.48 3.13 -27.35
N ARG A 685 -19.63 2.31 -28.00
CA ARG A 685 -18.18 2.39 -27.83
C ARG A 685 -17.42 2.72 -29.10
N ARG A 686 -17.91 2.30 -30.27
CA ARG A 686 -17.17 2.40 -31.54
C ARG A 686 -17.97 3.14 -32.64
N PHE A 687 -18.83 4.08 -32.28
CA PHE A 687 -19.61 4.86 -33.26
C PHE A 687 -18.81 5.96 -33.96
N ASN A 688 -17.76 6.48 -33.30
CA ASN A 688 -16.90 7.52 -33.86
C ASN A 688 -15.89 6.92 -34.84
N ILE A 689 -16.18 7.04 -36.14
CA ILE A 689 -15.34 6.53 -37.23
C ILE A 689 -14.02 7.31 -37.43
N LYS A 690 -13.90 8.53 -36.89
CA LYS A 690 -12.65 9.30 -36.94
C LYS A 690 -11.63 8.73 -35.94
N THR A 691 -12.12 8.34 -34.77
CA THR A 691 -11.31 7.69 -33.71
C THR A 691 -11.02 6.23 -34.06
N TYR A 692 -12.04 5.47 -34.47
CA TYR A 692 -11.94 4.04 -34.74
C TYR A 692 -12.04 3.76 -36.23
N LYS A 693 -10.91 3.47 -36.86
CA LYS A 693 -10.80 3.29 -38.32
C LYS A 693 -11.04 1.85 -38.74
N SER A 694 -10.60 0.89 -37.93
CA SER A 694 -10.65 -0.55 -38.25
C SER A 694 -11.94 -1.21 -37.79
N LEU A 695 -12.33 -1.01 -36.52
CA LEU A 695 -13.54 -1.60 -35.95
C LEU A 695 -14.47 -0.50 -35.42
N ASN A 696 -15.52 -0.22 -36.18
CA ASN A 696 -16.49 0.82 -35.88
C ASN A 696 -17.92 0.42 -36.30
N ILE A 697 -18.88 1.30 -36.01
CA ILE A 697 -20.31 1.07 -36.25
C ILE A 697 -20.67 0.77 -37.71
N GLN A 698 -19.83 1.12 -38.70
CA GLN A 698 -20.08 0.73 -40.10
C GLN A 698 -20.13 -0.79 -40.27
N LEU A 699 -19.36 -1.54 -39.47
CA LEU A 699 -19.45 -3.00 -39.43
C LEU A 699 -20.88 -3.48 -39.10
N LEU A 700 -21.58 -2.78 -38.20
CA LEU A 700 -22.95 -3.14 -37.85
C LEU A 700 -23.88 -2.94 -39.05
N PHE A 701 -23.70 -1.85 -39.82
CA PHE A 701 -24.50 -1.57 -41.01
C PHE A 701 -24.25 -2.60 -42.11
N GLU A 702 -22.97 -2.94 -42.37
CA GLU A 702 -22.60 -3.99 -43.31
C GLU A 702 -23.25 -5.33 -42.96
N ILE A 703 -23.26 -5.70 -41.68
CA ILE A 703 -23.92 -6.93 -41.21
C ILE A 703 -25.43 -6.84 -41.45
N ILE A 704 -26.07 -5.78 -40.95
CA ILE A 704 -27.54 -5.60 -41.04
C ILE A 704 -28.02 -5.61 -42.49
N GLN A 705 -27.29 -4.98 -43.42
CA GLN A 705 -27.63 -4.97 -44.83
C GLN A 705 -27.66 -6.36 -45.45
N GLN A 706 -26.83 -7.28 -44.97
CA GLN A 706 -26.72 -8.63 -45.51
C GLN A 706 -27.77 -9.59 -44.95
N LEU A 707 -28.39 -9.28 -43.81
CA LEU A 707 -29.39 -10.12 -43.16
C LEU A 707 -30.69 -10.23 -43.97
N SER A 708 -31.29 -11.41 -43.96
CA SER A 708 -32.68 -11.61 -44.35
C SER A 708 -33.66 -10.99 -43.34
N SER A 709 -34.94 -10.87 -43.71
CA SER A 709 -35.99 -10.39 -42.81
C SER A 709 -36.10 -11.20 -41.51
N GLU A 710 -35.97 -12.53 -41.59
CA GLU A 710 -36.04 -13.42 -40.43
C GLU A 710 -34.85 -13.21 -39.49
N GLU A 711 -33.63 -13.15 -40.04
CA GLU A 711 -32.41 -12.91 -39.26
C GLU A 711 -32.40 -11.52 -38.61
N PHE A 712 -32.94 -10.50 -39.28
CA PHE A 712 -33.05 -9.16 -38.72
C PHE A 712 -33.99 -9.11 -37.50
N GLU A 713 -35.18 -9.73 -37.62
CA GLU A 713 -36.14 -9.87 -36.52
C GLU A 713 -35.55 -10.68 -35.35
N GLU A 714 -34.70 -11.66 -35.66
CA GLU A 714 -34.15 -12.57 -34.67
C GLU A 714 -32.92 -12.01 -33.94
N LEU A 715 -31.99 -11.37 -34.66
CA LEU A 715 -30.67 -10.98 -34.15
C LEU A 715 -30.58 -9.49 -33.81
N VAL A 716 -31.28 -8.61 -34.52
CA VAL A 716 -31.09 -7.15 -34.41
C VAL A 716 -32.21 -6.52 -33.61
N LYS A 717 -33.46 -6.72 -34.01
CA LYS A 717 -34.63 -6.09 -33.38
C LYS A 717 -34.72 -6.33 -31.86
N PRO A 718 -34.40 -7.53 -31.32
CA PRO A 718 -34.49 -7.78 -29.88
C PRO A 718 -33.46 -7.01 -29.06
N VAL A 719 -32.40 -6.49 -29.69
CA VAL A 719 -31.36 -5.67 -29.06
C VAL A 719 -31.91 -4.29 -28.68
N PHE A 720 -32.81 -3.72 -29.48
CA PHE A 720 -33.34 -2.36 -29.29
C PHE A 720 -34.74 -2.40 -28.69
N ARG A 721 -34.88 -2.05 -27.38
CA ARG A 721 -36.17 -2.11 -26.68
C ARG A 721 -36.48 -0.81 -25.94
N SER A 722 -37.76 -0.43 -25.92
CA SER A 722 -38.25 0.69 -25.10
C SER A 722 -38.70 0.23 -23.73
N GLY A 723 -38.46 1.05 -22.69
CA GLY A 723 -39.02 0.83 -21.36
C GLY A 723 -38.38 -0.30 -20.56
N ILE A 724 -37.08 -0.56 -20.76
CA ILE A 724 -36.34 -1.53 -19.95
C ILE A 724 -36.34 -1.02 -18.48
N PRO A 725 -36.89 -1.78 -17.51
CA PRO A 725 -36.82 -1.38 -16.10
C PRO A 725 -35.36 -1.18 -15.71
N LYS A 726 -35.04 -0.14 -14.92
CA LYS A 726 -33.67 0.13 -14.41
C LYS A 726 -33.02 -1.07 -13.69
N HIS A 727 -33.80 -2.08 -13.31
CA HIS A 727 -33.38 -3.30 -12.63
C HIS A 727 -33.52 -4.58 -13.49
N SER A 728 -33.86 -4.47 -14.77
CA SER A 728 -33.97 -5.61 -15.67
C SER A 728 -32.59 -6.16 -16.03
N ILE A 729 -32.41 -7.46 -15.84
CA ILE A 729 -31.17 -8.22 -16.13
C ILE A 729 -30.97 -8.38 -17.65
N PHE A 730 -31.97 -8.06 -18.48
CA PHE A 730 -31.83 -8.02 -19.94
C PHE A 730 -31.11 -6.76 -20.42
N ARG A 731 -29.79 -6.89 -20.64
CA ARG A 731 -28.84 -5.87 -21.13
C ARG A 731 -28.98 -5.65 -22.64
N GLY A 732 -30.09 -5.13 -23.13
CA GLY A 732 -30.21 -4.60 -24.50
C GLY A 732 -29.79 -3.13 -24.57
N ILE A 733 -29.92 -2.51 -25.75
CA ILE A 733 -29.87 -1.07 -25.91
C ILE A 733 -31.23 -0.50 -25.49
N ASP A 734 -31.23 0.38 -24.48
CA ASP A 734 -32.42 1.15 -24.10
C ASP A 734 -32.69 2.18 -25.19
N LEU A 735 -33.60 1.84 -26.09
CA LEU A 735 -33.91 2.66 -27.25
C LEU A 735 -34.49 4.01 -26.83
N SER A 736 -35.23 4.07 -25.72
CA SER A 736 -35.79 5.36 -25.25
C SER A 736 -34.68 6.30 -24.81
N ASN A 737 -33.74 5.81 -24.01
CA ASN A 737 -32.59 6.61 -23.56
C ASN A 737 -31.66 7.00 -24.72
N LEU A 738 -31.42 6.10 -25.68
CA LEU A 738 -30.65 6.42 -26.89
C LEU A 738 -31.33 7.54 -27.70
N LEU A 739 -32.65 7.44 -27.91
CA LEU A 739 -33.39 8.46 -28.65
C LEU A 739 -33.41 9.80 -27.91
N ASP A 740 -33.56 9.81 -26.58
CA ASP A 740 -33.52 11.04 -25.78
C ASP A 740 -32.15 11.73 -25.92
N GLN A 741 -31.04 10.96 -25.86
CA GLN A 741 -29.69 11.49 -26.07
C GLN A 741 -29.49 12.05 -27.49
N LEU A 742 -29.95 11.33 -28.52
CA LEU A 742 -29.84 11.79 -29.91
C LEU A 742 -30.71 13.02 -30.17
N ASP A 743 -31.85 13.13 -29.50
CA ASP A 743 -32.72 14.31 -29.58
C ASP A 743 -32.04 15.56 -29.00
N GLU A 744 -31.42 15.42 -27.82
CA GLU A 744 -30.61 16.49 -27.20
C GLU A 744 -29.46 16.91 -28.14
N ILE A 745 -28.72 15.94 -28.69
CA ILE A 745 -27.63 16.18 -29.63
C ILE A 745 -28.13 16.90 -30.90
N LEU A 746 -29.30 16.54 -31.43
CA LEU A 746 -29.85 17.17 -32.63
C LEU A 746 -30.22 18.65 -32.40
N GLU A 747 -30.65 19.00 -31.20
CA GLU A 747 -31.02 20.36 -30.82
C GLU A 747 -29.81 21.27 -30.52
N GLU A 748 -28.64 20.70 -30.21
CA GLU A 748 -27.42 21.48 -30.00
C GLU A 748 -26.93 22.17 -31.30
N ASN A 749 -26.56 23.46 -31.19
CA ASN A 749 -26.13 24.26 -32.34
C ASN A 749 -24.74 23.87 -32.88
N GLU A 750 -23.90 23.22 -32.06
CA GLU A 750 -22.54 22.76 -32.43
C GLU A 750 -22.53 21.38 -33.11
N PHE A 751 -23.69 20.71 -33.21
CA PHE A 751 -23.85 19.41 -33.88
C PHE A 751 -23.42 19.41 -35.35
N SER A 752 -23.37 20.58 -36.02
CA SER A 752 -22.93 20.66 -37.42
C SER A 752 -21.47 20.28 -37.64
N ASP A 753 -20.61 20.36 -36.62
CA ASP A 753 -19.16 20.28 -36.79
C ASP A 753 -18.58 18.90 -36.38
N ASP A 754 -19.29 18.12 -35.55
CA ASP A 754 -18.88 16.77 -35.16
C ASP A 754 -19.58 15.69 -35.99
N GLU A 755 -19.01 15.37 -37.16
CA GLU A 755 -19.52 14.34 -38.07
C GLU A 755 -19.69 12.94 -37.44
N SER A 756 -19.09 12.68 -36.27
CA SER A 756 -19.06 11.37 -35.63
C SER A 756 -20.47 10.86 -35.27
N TYR A 757 -21.35 11.76 -34.86
CA TYR A 757 -22.71 11.44 -34.44
C TYR A 757 -23.66 11.14 -35.60
N HIS A 758 -23.35 11.56 -36.84
CA HIS A 758 -24.16 11.21 -38.01
C HIS A 758 -24.33 9.69 -38.17
N ASN A 759 -23.33 8.90 -37.74
CA ASN A 759 -23.42 7.44 -37.77
C ASN A 759 -24.50 6.91 -36.81
N LEU A 760 -24.74 7.56 -35.67
CA LEU A 760 -25.83 7.15 -34.77
C LEU A 760 -27.21 7.49 -35.36
N PHE A 761 -27.32 8.53 -36.18
CA PHE A 761 -28.55 8.80 -36.94
C PHE A 761 -28.73 7.83 -38.12
N GLU A 762 -27.65 7.40 -38.77
CA GLU A 762 -27.71 6.35 -39.78
C GLU A 762 -28.29 5.04 -39.21
N LEU A 763 -27.91 4.69 -37.97
CA LEU A 763 -28.50 3.54 -37.27
C LEU A 763 -30.04 3.62 -37.20
N LEU A 764 -30.62 4.81 -37.02
CA LEU A 764 -32.08 4.99 -36.95
C LEU A 764 -32.77 4.61 -38.25
N VAL A 765 -32.11 4.74 -39.40
CA VAL A 765 -32.65 4.32 -40.72
C VAL A 765 -32.95 2.84 -40.73
N TYR A 766 -32.05 2.03 -40.17
CA TYR A 766 -32.23 0.59 -40.06
C TYR A 766 -33.27 0.20 -39.01
N LEU A 767 -33.69 1.13 -38.14
CA LEU A 767 -34.60 0.89 -37.03
C LEU A 767 -35.98 1.56 -37.22
N LEU A 768 -36.31 2.05 -38.43
CA LEU A 768 -37.57 2.75 -38.69
C LEU A 768 -38.83 1.91 -38.37
N SER A 769 -38.75 0.58 -38.49
CA SER A 769 -39.83 -0.35 -38.14
C SER A 769 -39.95 -0.63 -36.64
N VAL A 770 -38.98 -0.22 -35.83
CA VAL A 770 -38.90 -0.60 -34.41
C VAL A 770 -39.78 0.29 -33.52
N SER A 771 -39.85 1.59 -33.79
CA SER A 771 -40.65 2.53 -33.00
C SER A 771 -40.98 3.80 -33.78
N TRP A 772 -42.18 4.34 -33.56
CA TRP A 772 -42.60 5.61 -34.16
C TRP A 772 -41.70 6.79 -33.76
N ARG A 773 -41.12 6.77 -32.54
CA ARG A 773 -40.17 7.80 -32.07
C ARG A 773 -38.88 7.81 -32.88
N VAL A 774 -38.44 6.63 -33.37
CA VAL A 774 -37.26 6.54 -34.26
C VAL A 774 -37.54 7.30 -35.56
N ARG A 775 -38.73 7.08 -36.14
CA ARG A 775 -39.16 7.72 -37.38
C ARG A 775 -39.26 9.24 -37.24
N GLU A 776 -39.86 9.72 -36.15
CA GLU A 776 -39.99 11.15 -35.83
C GLU A 776 -38.63 11.83 -35.64
N LEU A 777 -37.70 11.22 -34.89
CA LEU A 777 -36.38 11.79 -34.67
C LEU A 777 -35.55 11.83 -35.97
N TYR A 778 -35.61 10.75 -36.77
CA TYR A 778 -34.89 10.70 -38.04
C TYR A 778 -35.47 11.68 -39.08
N GLU A 779 -36.80 11.92 -39.07
CA GLU A 779 -37.43 12.98 -39.86
C GLU A 779 -36.82 14.35 -39.55
N ARG A 780 -36.76 14.72 -38.26
CA ARG A 780 -36.17 16.00 -37.84
C ARG A 780 -34.70 16.11 -38.24
N TYR A 781 -33.93 15.03 -38.09
CA TYR A 781 -32.55 14.97 -38.55
C TYR A 781 -32.44 15.16 -40.07
N GLN A 782 -33.28 14.48 -40.85
CA GLN A 782 -33.30 14.57 -42.31
C GLN A 782 -33.59 16.00 -42.79
N PHE A 783 -34.49 16.73 -42.13
CA PHE A 783 -34.76 18.12 -42.46
C PHE A 783 -33.55 19.03 -42.23
N LYS A 784 -32.78 18.79 -41.16
CA LYS A 784 -31.59 19.58 -40.80
C LYS A 784 -30.36 19.20 -41.64
N TYR A 785 -30.19 17.92 -42.00
CA TYR A 785 -29.01 17.37 -42.70
C TYR A 785 -29.37 16.58 -43.96
N LYS A 786 -30.05 17.24 -44.91
CA LYS A 786 -30.62 16.60 -46.11
C LYS A 786 -29.63 15.75 -46.91
N GLU A 787 -28.44 16.28 -47.20
CA GLU A 787 -27.45 15.58 -48.04
C GLU A 787 -26.98 14.28 -47.39
N LYS A 788 -26.64 14.33 -46.10
CA LYS A 788 -26.25 13.14 -45.31
C LYS A 788 -27.39 12.14 -45.17
N ALA A 789 -28.60 12.60 -44.91
CA ALA A 789 -29.76 11.72 -44.83
C ALA A 789 -30.05 11.01 -46.15
N ILE A 790 -29.88 11.68 -47.31
CA ILE A 790 -30.02 11.04 -48.63
C ILE A 790 -28.96 9.95 -48.81
N GLU A 791 -27.70 10.21 -48.44
CA GLU A 791 -26.62 9.23 -48.47
C GLU A 791 -26.96 7.99 -47.63
N GLN A 792 -27.38 8.20 -46.38
CA GLN A 792 -27.76 7.12 -45.44
C GLN A 792 -28.94 6.29 -45.96
N VAL A 793 -29.97 6.94 -46.51
CA VAL A 793 -31.14 6.27 -47.09
C VAL A 793 -30.74 5.44 -48.31
N LYS A 794 -29.89 5.95 -49.20
CA LYS A 794 -29.38 5.19 -50.37
C LYS A 794 -28.67 3.92 -49.93
N THR A 795 -27.81 4.05 -48.93
CA THR A 795 -27.05 2.93 -48.39
C THR A 795 -27.99 1.88 -47.79
N ALA A 796 -28.95 2.29 -46.94
CA ALA A 796 -29.88 1.38 -46.30
C ALA A 796 -30.86 0.69 -47.28
N LEU A 797 -31.19 1.31 -48.41
CA LEU A 797 -32.02 0.69 -49.47
C LEU A 797 -31.38 -0.53 -50.13
N THR A 798 -30.06 -0.71 -49.97
CA THR A 798 -29.35 -1.89 -50.47
C THR A 798 -29.51 -3.13 -49.58
N SER A 799 -30.21 -3.02 -48.44
CA SER A 799 -30.45 -4.13 -47.52
C SER A 799 -31.28 -5.26 -48.16
N ASN A 800 -30.91 -6.49 -47.84
CA ASN A 800 -31.63 -7.72 -48.21
C ASN A 800 -32.93 -7.94 -47.41
N SER A 801 -33.17 -7.14 -46.36
CA SER A 801 -34.32 -7.29 -45.47
C SER A 801 -35.50 -6.40 -45.89
N GLU A 802 -36.66 -7.01 -46.09
CA GLU A 802 -37.90 -6.28 -46.36
C GLU A 802 -38.40 -5.52 -45.12
N GLU A 803 -38.03 -5.96 -43.91
CA GLU A 803 -38.32 -5.27 -42.63
C GLU A 803 -37.60 -3.93 -42.51
N ILE A 804 -36.59 -3.68 -43.34
CA ILE A 804 -35.86 -2.41 -43.44
C ILE A 804 -36.33 -1.64 -44.67
N THR A 805 -36.33 -2.28 -45.84
CA THR A 805 -36.57 -1.58 -47.11
C THR A 805 -38.02 -1.10 -47.27
N ASN A 806 -39.03 -1.81 -46.74
CA ASN A 806 -40.43 -1.40 -46.84
C ASN A 806 -40.76 -0.14 -46.00
N PRO A 807 -40.43 -0.07 -44.70
CA PRO A 807 -40.59 1.14 -43.90
C PRO A 807 -39.84 2.35 -44.48
N LEU A 808 -38.66 2.09 -45.06
CA LEU A 808 -37.82 3.11 -45.69
C LEU A 808 -38.45 3.67 -46.97
N LYS A 809 -38.98 2.83 -47.86
CA LYS A 809 -39.75 3.29 -49.04
C LYS A 809 -40.96 4.14 -48.63
N SER A 810 -41.71 3.69 -47.63
CA SER A 810 -42.83 4.47 -47.08
C SER A 810 -42.37 5.81 -46.51
N PHE A 811 -41.20 5.87 -45.87
CA PHE A 811 -40.63 7.11 -45.35
C PHE A 811 -40.21 8.06 -46.49
N ILE A 812 -39.54 7.55 -47.53
CA ILE A 812 -39.16 8.33 -48.72
C ILE A 812 -40.38 8.96 -49.39
N GLU A 813 -41.43 8.17 -49.61
CA GLU A 813 -42.67 8.64 -50.22
C GLU A 813 -43.39 9.69 -49.37
N GLN A 814 -43.48 9.47 -48.05
CA GLN A 814 -44.18 10.36 -47.13
C GLN A 814 -43.52 11.74 -47.04
N TYR A 815 -42.18 11.82 -47.13
CA TYR A 815 -41.41 13.06 -46.95
C TYR A 815 -40.79 13.59 -48.24
N GLU A 816 -41.22 13.07 -49.41
CA GLU A 816 -40.78 13.50 -50.75
C GLU A 816 -39.24 13.56 -50.89
N ILE A 817 -38.53 12.57 -50.34
CA ILE A 817 -37.07 12.53 -50.36
C ILE A 817 -36.61 12.13 -51.76
N ASN A 818 -35.82 13.00 -52.41
CA ASN A 818 -35.32 12.76 -53.75
C ASN A 818 -34.02 11.92 -53.69
N VAL A 819 -34.19 10.59 -53.63
CA VAL A 819 -33.12 9.60 -53.51
C VAL A 819 -32.53 9.26 -54.88
#